data_AF-A0A7W9ZX59-F1
#
_entry.id   AF-A0A7W9ZX59-F1
#
_cell.length_a   1.000
_cell.length_b   1.000
_cell.length_c   1.000
_cell.angle_alpha   90.00
_cell.angle_beta   90.00
_cell.angle_gamma   90.00
#
_symmetry.space_group_name_H-M   'P 1'
#
loop_
_entity.id
_entity.type
_entity.pdbx_description
1 polymer ?
#
loop_
_entity_poly.entity_id
_entity_poly.type
_entity_poly.pdbx_seq_one_letter_code
_entity_poly.pdbx_strand_id
1 'polypeptide(L)'
;MNALPFAFAYPAILGALVALPVIWWLLRLTPPRPKTEVFPPLKILASVLKREETPAQSPWWLTLLRMLLAATVILAIADPVFNPRTSSLASGGPLVLFVDNSWAAAPDWERRIQTADALIDDAESAGTPVSIAFTADPTNNAVPGTAAAARDKLRAAEPRPLVPDRERAFQALRAALNGVKPGTLAFLTDGAAAKADDATVRRLAELQPADLRLIEGDAERTVAITAANNAADAMTVKVTRLNSSRAASVALNAVDTQGRSIANGRVDFRPGQSVATSSITAPFEMRNDFARVSVDNGATAGAVHLLDDAFKRRRVVLLSGEGGDEFQPLLSPLYYIQRALQPYADLIQPSDSDLSVAIPKLLASNPSIIIMADIGRLPEDTYEPLTRWISNGGMLLRFAGPRMAAAPADDPLIPVILRQGERALGGTLSWSEPQSLAEFPSFGPFAGIARPADVVIKRQVLAEPTPDLAERTWASLADGTPLVTMKQLASGQIVLFHVTAEATWSDLPISGTFVDMLRHLLQISRSGGVTSEARGNARVSETLPPFRMLTAKGTLVSETGAARPLIPQAGAEPTANFDNPPGLYGSEDGFTSLNVLPEDAELTPLDTTGTNAVREGLIGGESWSAKPALFLAAFLLLLADSLVVLFMNGAFSRLRPAARTAAMIAIALSAGFLMQPGMLHADDSQPGDDLILQRLDNTHLAYVVTGERDVDDISERGLEGLTQFLTFRTTLEPAPPVGIDLTKDELAFYPIIYWPVSATAPMPPSAAISRIDAYMRNGGTVLFDTRDQISALDNGGNISANGQRLQEILANLDIPPLEPVPSDHVLTKSFYLLSSFPGRYTGSPLWIEARQGGREATEKSAATADGVSPILITGNDFAGAWAVDDNGVPMLPTVPSDEAQREYAYRAGVNIMMYMLTGNYKTDQVHVPDLLERLGQ
;
A
#
# COMPACT_ATOMS: atom_id res chain seq x y z
N MET A 1 13.03 -53.43 25.49
CA MET A 1 12.53 -52.89 24.22
C MET A 1 11.04 -52.61 24.38
N ASN A 2 10.66 -51.42 24.84
CA ASN A 2 9.26 -50.98 24.85
C ASN A 2 9.07 -50.11 23.61
N ALA A 3 8.46 -50.65 22.56
CA ALA A 3 8.34 -49.99 21.25
C ALA A 3 7.12 -49.04 21.13
N LEU A 4 6.39 -48.78 22.23
CA LEU A 4 5.28 -47.83 22.28
C LEU A 4 5.31 -47.10 23.65
N PRO A 5 5.19 -45.76 23.71
CA PRO A 5 5.19 -44.99 24.95
C PRO A 5 3.81 -45.08 25.63
N PHE A 6 3.51 -46.26 26.17
CA PHE A 6 2.20 -46.63 26.72
C PHE A 6 2.37 -47.42 28.02
N ALA A 7 1.65 -47.02 29.08
CA ALA A 7 1.64 -47.71 30.37
C ALA A 7 0.25 -47.65 31.02
N PHE A 8 -0.12 -48.65 31.81
CA PHE A 8 -1.30 -48.60 32.67
C PHE A 8 -0.90 -48.11 34.05
N ALA A 9 -1.60 -47.15 34.63
CA ALA A 9 -1.34 -46.71 36.00
C ALA A 9 -1.73 -47.80 37.02
N TYR A 10 -2.77 -48.61 36.70
CA TYR A 10 -3.26 -49.68 37.57
C TYR A 10 -3.42 -51.02 36.79
N PRO A 11 -2.31 -51.66 36.38
CA PRO A 11 -2.35 -52.83 35.50
C PRO A 11 -3.07 -54.05 36.11
N ALA A 12 -3.15 -54.16 37.44
CA ALA A 12 -3.86 -55.24 38.13
C ALA A 12 -5.37 -55.31 37.80
N ILE A 13 -5.98 -54.17 37.45
CA ILE A 13 -7.42 -54.06 37.18
C ILE A 13 -7.81 -54.77 35.88
N LEU A 14 -6.87 -54.91 34.93
CA LEU A 14 -7.09 -55.64 33.68
C LEU A 14 -7.47 -57.11 33.91
N GLY A 15 -7.11 -57.69 35.07
CA GLY A 15 -7.55 -59.02 35.48
C GLY A 15 -9.07 -59.17 35.56
N ALA A 16 -9.83 -58.08 35.77
CA ALA A 16 -11.29 -58.10 35.82
C ALA A 16 -11.95 -58.46 34.48
N LEU A 17 -11.25 -58.31 33.34
CA LEU A 17 -11.75 -58.73 32.03
C LEU A 17 -12.05 -60.24 31.98
N VAL A 18 -11.34 -61.05 32.78
CA VAL A 18 -11.55 -62.50 32.89
C VAL A 18 -12.91 -62.85 33.52
N ALA A 19 -13.51 -61.94 34.29
CA ALA A 19 -14.82 -62.15 34.92
C ALA A 19 -16.02 -61.89 33.99
N LEU A 20 -15.82 -61.27 32.81
CA LEU A 20 -16.89 -60.96 31.87
C LEU A 20 -17.76 -62.17 31.47
N PRO A 21 -17.21 -63.38 31.17
CA PRO A 21 -18.02 -64.55 30.82
C PRO A 21 -18.96 -65.02 31.95
N VAL A 22 -18.58 -64.76 33.21
CA VAL A 22 -19.40 -65.08 34.39
C VAL A 22 -20.61 -64.14 34.47
N ILE A 23 -20.42 -62.86 34.14
CA ILE A 23 -21.49 -61.86 34.06
C ILE A 23 -22.50 -62.24 32.96
N TRP A 24 -22.01 -62.69 31.79
CA TRP A 24 -22.86 -63.21 30.72
C TRP A 24 -23.69 -64.43 31.17
N TRP A 25 -23.09 -65.36 31.90
CA TRP A 25 -23.78 -66.54 32.42
C TRP A 25 -24.89 -66.18 33.42
N LEU A 26 -24.64 -65.19 34.30
CA LEU A 26 -25.57 -64.78 35.35
C LEU A 26 -26.80 -64.04 34.79
N LEU A 27 -26.65 -63.30 33.70
CA LEU A 27 -27.75 -62.59 33.01
C LEU A 27 -28.69 -63.52 32.21
N ARG A 28 -28.35 -64.81 32.04
CA ARG A 28 -29.13 -65.79 31.26
C ARG A 28 -30.19 -66.54 32.07
N LEU A 29 -30.24 -66.38 33.39
CA LEU A 29 -31.19 -67.06 34.27
C LEU A 29 -32.55 -66.35 34.30
N THR A 30 -33.50 -66.79 33.47
CA THR A 30 -34.93 -66.43 33.58
C THR A 30 -35.71 -67.56 34.29
N PRO A 31 -36.76 -67.24 35.09
CA PRO A 31 -37.42 -68.21 35.96
C PRO A 31 -38.23 -69.28 35.19
N PRO A 32 -38.39 -70.50 35.75
CA PRO A 32 -39.09 -71.59 35.09
C PRO A 32 -40.60 -71.34 34.93
N ARG A 33 -41.20 -71.95 33.90
CA ARG A 33 -42.61 -71.79 33.48
C ARG A 33 -43.60 -72.03 34.64
N PRO A 34 -44.65 -71.20 34.81
CA PRO A 34 -45.73 -71.48 35.75
C PRO A 34 -46.53 -72.72 35.33
N LYS A 35 -46.85 -73.60 36.29
CA LYS A 35 -47.70 -74.78 36.08
C LYS A 35 -49.18 -74.36 36.05
N THR A 36 -49.90 -74.77 35.00
CA THR A 36 -51.33 -74.50 34.82
C THR A 36 -52.18 -75.59 35.49
N GLU A 37 -53.12 -75.19 36.34
CA GLU A 37 -54.14 -76.05 36.95
C GLU A 37 -55.53 -75.65 36.40
N VAL A 38 -56.39 -76.62 36.10
CA VAL A 38 -57.69 -76.37 35.43
C VAL A 38 -58.79 -76.19 36.48
N PHE A 39 -59.35 -74.98 36.58
CA PHE A 39 -60.47 -74.65 37.48
C PHE A 39 -61.68 -74.11 36.68
N PRO A 40 -62.82 -74.84 36.60
CA PRO A 40 -64.03 -74.41 35.89
C PRO A 40 -65.06 -73.85 36.90
N PRO A 41 -65.56 -72.59 36.84
CA PRO A 41 -66.29 -72.02 35.69
C PRO A 41 -66.25 -70.46 35.60
N LEU A 42 -65.46 -69.87 34.69
CA LEU A 42 -65.49 -68.42 34.39
C LEU A 42 -65.42 -68.13 32.87
N LYS A 43 -66.05 -69.00 32.07
CA LYS A 43 -66.05 -68.95 30.59
C LYS A 43 -66.78 -67.73 29.99
N ILE A 44 -67.35 -66.86 30.84
CA ILE A 44 -68.11 -65.65 30.43
C ILE A 44 -67.29 -64.35 30.64
N LEU A 45 -66.19 -64.37 31.41
CA LEU A 45 -65.26 -63.23 31.54
C LEU A 45 -64.09 -63.25 30.54
N ALA A 46 -64.05 -64.27 29.66
CA ALA A 46 -62.97 -64.50 28.71
C ALA A 46 -63.04 -63.65 27.41
N SER A 47 -63.98 -62.70 27.29
CA SER A 47 -64.11 -61.85 26.10
C SER A 47 -63.47 -60.45 26.22
N VAL A 48 -62.73 -60.13 27.30
CA VAL A 48 -62.18 -58.76 27.52
C VAL A 48 -60.68 -58.71 27.87
N LEU A 49 -59.93 -59.81 27.80
CA LEU A 49 -58.48 -59.76 28.04
C LEU A 49 -57.69 -60.14 26.78
N LYS A 50 -57.19 -59.10 26.12
CA LYS A 50 -56.19 -59.19 25.06
C LYS A 50 -54.92 -59.82 25.65
N ARG A 51 -54.48 -60.92 25.03
CA ARG A 51 -53.31 -61.71 25.41
C ARG A 51 -52.05 -60.93 25.01
N GLU A 52 -51.33 -60.37 25.97
CA GLU A 52 -49.95 -59.91 25.77
C GLU A 52 -49.03 -61.13 25.90
N GLU A 53 -48.45 -61.57 24.78
CA GLU A 53 -47.31 -62.49 24.80
C GLU A 53 -46.05 -61.65 25.03
N THR A 54 -45.41 -61.80 26.19
CA THR A 54 -44.06 -61.30 26.44
C THR A 54 -43.04 -62.19 25.71
N PRO A 55 -42.18 -61.64 24.84
CA PRO A 55 -41.12 -62.41 24.20
C PRO A 55 -40.10 -62.92 25.23
N ALA A 56 -39.81 -64.22 25.19
CA ALA A 56 -39.09 -64.93 26.25
C ALA A 56 -37.55 -64.93 26.14
N GLN A 57 -36.91 -64.12 25.30
CA GLN A 57 -35.43 -64.04 25.24
C GLN A 57 -34.94 -62.63 24.87
N SER A 58 -33.95 -62.12 25.61
CA SER A 58 -33.18 -60.94 25.24
C SER A 58 -32.31 -61.26 24.00
N PRO A 59 -32.30 -60.41 22.97
CA PRO A 59 -31.45 -60.61 21.79
C PRO A 59 -29.96 -60.68 22.17
N TRP A 60 -29.23 -61.62 21.58
CA TRP A 60 -27.80 -61.85 21.89
C TRP A 60 -26.93 -60.60 21.62
N TRP A 61 -27.29 -59.77 20.64
CA TRP A 61 -26.55 -58.54 20.34
C TRP A 61 -26.65 -57.49 21.46
N LEU A 62 -27.74 -57.47 22.24
CA LEU A 62 -27.85 -56.63 23.45
C LEU A 62 -26.91 -57.12 24.55
N THR A 63 -26.74 -58.44 24.67
CA THR A 63 -25.75 -58.99 25.61
C THR A 63 -24.32 -58.64 25.19
N LEU A 64 -24.03 -58.63 23.87
CA LEU A 64 -22.74 -58.18 23.34
C LEU A 64 -22.49 -56.69 23.64
N LEU A 65 -23.49 -55.83 23.44
CA LEU A 65 -23.42 -54.39 23.75
C LEU A 65 -23.08 -54.15 25.23
N ARG A 66 -23.73 -54.89 26.14
CA ARG A 66 -23.49 -54.80 27.59
C ARG A 66 -22.10 -55.30 28.00
N MET A 67 -21.61 -56.35 27.36
CA MET A 67 -20.25 -56.87 27.58
C MET A 67 -19.19 -55.87 27.10
N LEU A 68 -19.45 -55.20 25.97
CA LEU A 68 -18.58 -54.15 25.45
C LEU A 68 -18.58 -52.93 26.38
N LEU A 69 -19.74 -52.51 26.89
CA LEU A 69 -19.83 -51.48 27.92
C LEU A 69 -19.00 -51.83 29.16
N ALA A 70 -19.15 -53.04 29.70
CA ALA A 70 -18.40 -53.49 30.87
C ALA A 70 -16.88 -53.53 30.61
N ALA A 71 -16.46 -54.00 29.44
CA ALA A 71 -15.05 -54.01 29.03
C ALA A 71 -14.47 -52.60 28.95
N THR A 72 -15.19 -51.66 28.34
CA THR A 72 -14.78 -50.25 28.23
C THR A 72 -14.65 -49.59 29.60
N VAL A 73 -15.54 -49.90 30.55
CA VAL A 73 -15.44 -49.42 31.94
C VAL A 73 -14.20 -50.00 32.64
N ILE A 74 -13.92 -51.29 32.49
CA ILE A 74 -12.73 -51.92 33.08
C ILE A 74 -11.45 -51.27 32.53
N LEU A 75 -11.39 -51.02 31.21
CA LEU A 75 -10.27 -50.32 30.58
C LEU A 75 -10.14 -48.86 31.06
N ALA A 76 -11.27 -48.16 31.27
CA ALA A 76 -11.26 -46.80 31.81
C ALA A 76 -10.68 -46.76 33.23
N ILE A 77 -11.01 -47.74 34.08
CA ILE A 77 -10.54 -47.81 35.46
C ILE A 77 -9.06 -48.21 35.54
N ALA A 78 -8.56 -49.03 34.61
CA ALA A 78 -7.15 -49.40 34.51
C ALA A 78 -6.21 -48.22 34.16
N ASP A 79 -6.79 -47.09 33.75
CA ASP A 79 -6.15 -45.80 33.50
C ASP A 79 -4.93 -45.90 32.54
N PRO A 80 -5.18 -46.06 31.23
CA PRO A 80 -4.13 -46.13 30.22
C PRO A 80 -3.54 -44.72 30.01
N VAL A 81 -2.22 -44.59 30.22
CA VAL A 81 -1.46 -43.34 30.11
C VAL A 81 -0.44 -43.45 28.97
N PHE A 82 -0.42 -42.43 28.11
CA PHE A 82 0.58 -42.26 27.06
C PHE A 82 1.70 -41.32 27.54
N ASN A 83 2.96 -41.58 27.15
CA ASN A 83 4.16 -40.78 27.48
C ASN A 83 4.50 -40.62 28.99
N PRO A 84 4.83 -41.69 29.74
CA PRO A 84 5.27 -41.58 31.14
C PRO A 84 6.71 -41.07 31.30
N ARG A 85 7.00 -40.23 32.31
CA ARG A 85 8.36 -39.74 32.65
C ARG A 85 9.25 -40.86 33.20
N THR A 86 10.50 -40.94 32.76
CA THR A 86 11.54 -41.82 33.31
C THR A 86 12.31 -41.13 34.44
N SER A 87 12.11 -41.58 35.68
CA SER A 87 12.66 -40.98 36.90
C SER A 87 14.06 -41.49 37.30
N SER A 88 14.93 -41.80 36.34
CA SER A 88 16.27 -42.35 36.63
C SER A 88 17.36 -41.54 35.92
N LEU A 89 18.29 -40.95 36.67
CA LEU A 89 19.52 -40.34 36.13
C LEU A 89 20.60 -41.39 35.89
N ALA A 90 21.44 -41.18 34.87
CA ALA A 90 22.61 -42.02 34.63
C ALA A 90 23.73 -41.72 35.63
N SER A 91 24.30 -42.78 36.20
CA SER A 91 25.45 -42.72 37.12
C SER A 91 26.77 -42.45 36.37
N GLY A 92 27.74 -41.79 37.01
CA GLY A 92 29.12 -41.69 36.51
C GLY A 92 29.65 -40.27 36.24
N GLY A 93 28.89 -39.23 36.57
CA GLY A 93 29.30 -37.83 36.44
C GLY A 93 28.21 -36.85 36.90
N PRO A 94 28.45 -35.53 36.88
CA PRO A 94 27.45 -34.53 37.25
C PRO A 94 26.26 -34.52 36.29
N LEU A 95 25.11 -34.03 36.77
CA LEU A 95 23.99 -33.62 35.92
C LEU A 95 24.37 -32.31 35.23
N VAL A 96 24.28 -32.27 33.91
CA VAL A 96 24.47 -31.06 33.12
C VAL A 96 23.14 -30.63 32.54
N LEU A 97 22.71 -29.41 32.88
CA LEU A 97 21.55 -28.74 32.30
C LEU A 97 22.05 -27.68 31.31
N PHE A 98 21.85 -27.94 30.02
CA PHE A 98 22.07 -26.95 28.97
C PHE A 98 20.70 -26.39 28.59
N VAL A 99 20.41 -25.12 28.86
CA VAL A 99 19.04 -24.59 28.81
C VAL A 99 18.97 -23.43 27.83
N ASP A 100 18.12 -23.56 26.81
CA ASP A 100 17.75 -22.45 25.95
C ASP A 100 16.86 -21.46 26.71
N ASN A 101 17.34 -20.23 26.88
CA ASN A 101 16.59 -19.09 27.43
C ASN A 101 16.52 -17.92 26.43
N SER A 102 16.41 -18.26 25.14
CA SER A 102 16.26 -17.35 24.01
C SER A 102 14.83 -16.81 23.88
N TRP A 103 14.58 -16.03 22.82
CA TRP A 103 13.24 -15.53 22.50
C TRP A 103 12.22 -16.67 22.36
N ALA A 104 12.61 -17.78 21.74
CA ALA A 104 11.72 -18.90 21.43
C ALA A 104 11.31 -19.69 22.68
N ALA A 105 12.07 -19.58 23.78
CA ALA A 105 11.77 -20.25 25.05
C ALA A 105 10.75 -19.49 25.92
N ALA A 106 10.34 -18.27 25.55
CA ALA A 106 9.42 -17.46 26.35
C ALA A 106 8.03 -18.11 26.58
N PRO A 107 7.37 -18.74 25.58
CA PRO A 107 6.02 -19.31 25.76
C PRO A 107 5.95 -20.51 26.70
N ASP A 108 7.04 -21.27 26.83
CA ASP A 108 7.11 -22.50 27.64
C ASP A 108 8.14 -22.43 28.78
N TRP A 109 8.62 -21.22 29.10
CA TRP A 109 9.68 -20.99 30.10
C TRP A 109 9.36 -21.61 31.45
N GLU A 110 8.15 -21.43 31.98
CA GLU A 110 7.74 -22.01 33.26
C GLU A 110 7.84 -23.54 33.26
N ARG A 111 7.50 -24.19 32.13
CA ARG A 111 7.62 -25.65 31.98
C ARG A 111 9.07 -26.09 31.89
N ARG A 112 9.95 -25.28 31.27
CA ARG A 112 11.41 -25.52 31.26
C ARG A 112 11.98 -25.44 32.66
N ILE A 113 11.60 -24.44 33.45
CA ILE A 113 11.98 -24.31 34.86
C ILE A 113 11.50 -25.52 35.65
N GLN A 114 10.23 -25.93 35.53
CA GLN A 114 9.71 -27.11 36.22
C GLN A 114 10.44 -28.40 35.83
N THR A 115 10.77 -28.56 34.54
CA THR A 115 11.51 -29.72 34.05
C THR A 115 12.95 -29.74 34.58
N ALA A 116 13.63 -28.61 34.56
CA ALA A 116 14.96 -28.45 35.13
C ALA A 116 14.96 -28.69 36.66
N ASP A 117 14.01 -28.11 37.39
CA ASP A 117 13.89 -28.27 38.85
C ASP A 117 13.66 -29.73 39.23
N ALA A 118 12.82 -30.44 38.48
CA ALA A 118 12.58 -31.85 38.73
C ALA A 118 13.77 -32.76 38.38
N LEU A 119 14.64 -32.37 37.44
CA LEU A 119 15.92 -33.05 37.20
C LEU A 119 16.92 -32.75 38.32
N ILE A 120 16.87 -31.55 38.90
CA ILE A 120 17.66 -31.18 40.08
C ILE A 120 17.22 -31.98 41.30
N ASP A 121 15.92 -32.21 41.50
CA ASP A 121 15.38 -33.10 42.55
C ASP A 121 15.92 -34.53 42.43
N ASP A 122 15.95 -35.06 41.19
CA ASP A 122 16.50 -36.39 40.91
C ASP A 122 18.01 -36.43 41.22
N ALA A 123 18.74 -35.35 40.91
CA ALA A 123 20.18 -35.24 41.18
C ALA A 123 20.48 -35.09 42.68
N GLU A 124 19.66 -34.35 43.41
CA GLU A 124 19.74 -34.21 44.86
C GLU A 124 19.51 -35.57 45.55
N SER A 125 18.48 -36.30 45.11
CA SER A 125 18.17 -37.65 45.61
C SER A 125 19.31 -38.64 45.33
N ALA A 126 20.00 -38.48 44.20
CA ALA A 126 21.16 -39.29 43.81
C ALA A 126 22.50 -38.77 44.35
N GLY A 127 22.52 -37.66 45.10
CA GLY A 127 23.75 -37.04 45.63
C GLY A 127 24.74 -36.56 44.54
N THR A 128 24.24 -36.21 43.35
CA THR A 128 25.05 -35.87 42.18
C THR A 128 25.16 -34.34 42.00
N PRO A 129 26.35 -33.77 41.75
CA PRO A 129 26.51 -32.34 41.49
C PRO A 129 25.78 -31.89 40.22
N VAL A 130 25.34 -30.63 40.18
CA VAL A 130 24.60 -30.05 39.04
C VAL A 130 25.39 -28.90 38.42
N SER A 131 25.53 -28.91 37.09
CA SER A 131 26.09 -27.84 36.27
C SER A 131 24.98 -27.28 35.37
N ILE A 132 24.88 -25.95 35.28
CA ILE A 132 23.85 -25.27 34.47
C ILE A 132 24.53 -24.24 33.56
N ALA A 133 24.17 -24.22 32.28
CA ALA A 133 24.53 -23.17 31.33
C ALA A 133 23.29 -22.70 30.56
N PHE A 134 23.18 -21.38 30.37
CA PHE A 134 22.07 -20.72 29.68
C PHE A 134 22.54 -20.12 28.35
N THR A 135 21.83 -20.36 27.25
CA THR A 135 22.33 -20.00 25.92
C THR A 135 22.25 -18.50 25.59
N ALA A 136 21.49 -17.72 26.33
CA ALA A 136 21.38 -16.27 26.22
C ALA A 136 21.89 -15.54 27.48
N ASP A 137 22.88 -16.10 28.18
CA ASP A 137 23.60 -15.46 29.30
C ASP A 137 25.01 -15.02 28.86
N PRO A 138 25.38 -13.74 29.00
CA PRO A 138 26.69 -13.26 28.58
C PRO A 138 27.86 -13.78 29.45
N THR A 139 27.61 -14.16 30.70
CA THR A 139 28.65 -14.50 31.69
C THR A 139 28.82 -15.99 31.92
N ASN A 140 27.74 -16.78 31.83
CA ASN A 140 27.72 -18.25 31.94
C ASN A 140 28.73 -18.86 32.94
N ASN A 141 28.34 -18.95 34.22
CA ASN A 141 29.12 -19.70 35.22
C ASN A 141 28.60 -21.14 35.37
N ALA A 142 29.15 -22.07 34.57
CA ALA A 142 28.70 -23.46 34.51
C ALA A 142 29.41 -24.43 35.49
N VAL A 143 30.14 -23.93 36.50
CA VAL A 143 30.86 -24.79 37.47
C VAL A 143 29.87 -25.74 38.19
N PRO A 144 30.13 -27.07 38.20
CA PRO A 144 29.30 -28.02 38.94
C PRO A 144 29.24 -27.70 40.44
N GLY A 145 28.03 -27.66 40.99
CA GLY A 145 27.77 -27.29 42.39
C GLY A 145 26.68 -28.13 43.04
N THR A 146 26.18 -27.65 44.20
CA THR A 146 25.08 -28.29 44.92
C THR A 146 23.74 -28.05 44.23
N ALA A 147 22.75 -28.92 44.49
CA ALA A 147 21.37 -28.74 44.02
C ALA A 147 20.79 -27.38 44.45
N ALA A 148 21.08 -26.92 45.67
CA ALA A 148 20.65 -25.60 46.14
C ALA A 148 21.22 -24.45 45.27
N ALA A 149 22.53 -24.45 44.98
CA ALA A 149 23.14 -23.42 44.15
C ALA A 149 22.62 -23.46 42.70
N ALA A 150 22.31 -24.65 42.19
CA ALA A 150 21.68 -24.84 40.89
C ALA A 150 20.25 -24.26 40.85
N ARG A 151 19.45 -24.46 41.90
CA ARG A 151 18.10 -23.85 42.02
C ARG A 151 18.16 -22.33 42.11
N ASP A 152 19.14 -21.77 42.82
CA ASP A 152 19.31 -20.31 42.90
C ASP A 152 19.62 -19.71 41.51
N LYS A 153 20.50 -20.34 40.73
CA LYS A 153 20.78 -19.96 39.34
C LYS A 153 19.53 -20.08 38.46
N LEU A 154 18.77 -21.17 38.61
CA LEU A 154 17.56 -21.42 37.85
C LEU A 154 16.45 -20.39 38.15
N ARG A 155 16.27 -20.01 39.42
CA ARG A 155 15.29 -19.00 39.85
C ARG A 155 15.65 -17.57 39.41
N ALA A 156 16.93 -17.28 39.23
CA ALA A 156 17.41 -16.00 38.73
C ALA A 156 17.38 -15.89 37.18
N ALA A 157 17.12 -17.01 36.49
CA ALA A 157 17.11 -17.05 35.04
C ALA A 157 15.77 -16.59 34.46
N GLU A 158 15.86 -15.83 33.38
CA GLU A 158 14.72 -15.31 32.63
C GLU A 158 14.94 -15.52 31.13
N PRO A 159 13.85 -15.65 30.33
CA PRO A 159 13.97 -15.66 28.89
C PRO A 159 14.45 -14.30 28.39
N ARG A 160 15.34 -14.30 27.40
CA ARG A 160 15.91 -13.09 26.79
C ARG A 160 15.37 -12.92 25.36
N PRO A 161 15.14 -11.67 24.90
CA PRO A 161 14.68 -11.38 23.54
C PRO A 161 15.84 -11.52 22.52
N LEU A 162 16.64 -12.58 22.59
CA LEU A 162 17.84 -12.76 21.78
C LEU A 162 17.86 -14.15 21.15
N VAL A 163 18.54 -14.27 20.01
CA VAL A 163 18.93 -15.56 19.43
C VAL A 163 19.94 -16.23 20.38
N PRO A 164 19.87 -17.55 20.61
CA PRO A 164 20.76 -18.22 21.55
C PRO A 164 22.23 -18.23 21.06
N ASP A 165 23.17 -17.84 21.92
CA ASP A 165 24.62 -18.00 21.73
C ASP A 165 25.09 -19.33 22.35
N ARG A 166 24.69 -20.43 21.68
CA ARG A 166 24.98 -21.80 22.11
C ARG A 166 26.48 -22.09 22.16
N GLU A 167 27.28 -21.44 21.32
CA GLU A 167 28.73 -21.65 21.30
C GLU A 167 29.39 -21.09 22.55
N ARG A 168 29.05 -19.86 22.95
CA ARG A 168 29.56 -19.29 24.20
C ARG A 168 29.19 -20.14 25.41
N ALA A 169 27.93 -20.57 25.49
CA ALA A 169 27.45 -21.42 26.57
C ALA A 169 28.17 -22.78 26.60
N PHE A 170 28.39 -23.39 25.43
CA PHE A 170 29.14 -24.64 25.30
C PHE A 170 30.60 -24.50 25.75
N GLN A 171 31.27 -23.40 25.38
CA GLN A 171 32.65 -23.14 25.80
C GLN A 171 32.77 -22.98 27.32
N ALA A 172 31.83 -22.25 27.92
CA ALA A 172 31.76 -22.10 29.38
C ALA A 172 31.51 -23.44 30.08
N LEU A 173 30.60 -24.26 29.55
CA LEU A 173 30.32 -25.61 30.04
C LEU A 173 31.55 -26.52 29.95
N ARG A 174 32.21 -26.55 28.79
CA ARG A 174 33.41 -27.37 28.54
C ARG A 174 34.56 -26.98 29.48
N ALA A 175 34.78 -25.68 29.67
CA ALA A 175 35.78 -25.18 30.60
C ALA A 175 35.45 -25.55 32.05
N ALA A 176 34.17 -25.44 32.45
CA ALA A 176 33.71 -25.78 33.80
C ALA A 176 33.80 -27.27 34.14
N LEU A 177 33.58 -28.16 33.16
CA LEU A 177 33.72 -29.61 33.35
C LEU A 177 35.18 -30.05 33.45
N ASN A 178 36.13 -29.31 32.87
CA ASN A 178 37.57 -29.56 32.94
C ASN A 178 37.96 -31.03 32.67
N GLY A 179 37.35 -31.65 31.65
CA GLY A 179 37.59 -33.06 31.26
C GLY A 179 36.77 -34.11 32.03
N VAL A 180 35.95 -33.72 33.01
CA VAL A 180 34.99 -34.62 33.67
C VAL A 180 33.83 -34.92 32.71
N LYS A 181 33.54 -36.20 32.52
CA LYS A 181 32.42 -36.65 31.67
C LYS A 181 31.09 -36.47 32.40
N PRO A 182 30.03 -35.93 31.76
CA PRO A 182 28.71 -35.83 32.37
C PRO A 182 28.09 -37.21 32.61
N GLY A 183 27.32 -37.34 33.69
CA GLY A 183 26.46 -38.51 33.89
C GLY A 183 25.26 -38.42 32.96
N THR A 184 24.35 -37.50 33.29
CA THR A 184 23.23 -37.12 32.41
C THR A 184 23.46 -35.71 31.88
N LEU A 185 23.36 -35.51 30.56
CA LEU A 185 23.32 -34.19 29.94
C LEU A 185 21.91 -33.97 29.37
N ALA A 186 21.15 -33.08 30.00
CA ALA A 186 19.84 -32.69 29.53
C ALA A 186 19.92 -31.34 28.82
N PHE A 187 19.65 -31.34 27.52
CA PHE A 187 19.50 -30.14 26.72
C PHE A 187 18.02 -29.77 26.61
N LEU A 188 17.61 -28.74 27.35
CA LEU A 188 16.27 -28.16 27.28
C LEU A 188 16.26 -27.13 26.15
N THR A 189 15.86 -27.56 24.96
CA THR A 189 16.01 -26.77 23.72
C THR A 189 14.70 -26.20 23.19
N ASP A 190 14.77 -25.08 22.48
CA ASP A 190 13.65 -24.51 21.71
C ASP A 190 13.40 -25.25 20.38
N GLY A 191 14.26 -26.19 20.01
CA GLY A 191 14.12 -27.02 18.80
C GLY A 191 14.56 -26.33 17.51
N ALA A 192 14.80 -25.01 17.53
CA ALA A 192 15.21 -24.23 16.37
C ALA A 192 16.74 -24.17 16.28
N ALA A 193 17.29 -24.34 15.08
CA ALA A 193 18.70 -24.13 14.81
C ALA A 193 19.04 -22.63 14.92
N ALA A 194 20.14 -22.28 15.59
CA ALA A 194 20.57 -20.88 15.69
C ALA A 194 21.17 -20.35 14.38
N LYS A 195 21.68 -21.27 13.54
CA LYS A 195 22.30 -21.04 12.22
C LYS A 195 22.06 -22.28 11.34
N ALA A 196 22.21 -22.15 10.02
CA ALA A 196 22.00 -23.25 9.08
C ALA A 196 22.82 -24.53 9.41
N ASP A 197 24.07 -24.37 9.88
CA ASP A 197 24.97 -25.48 10.27
C ASP A 197 25.14 -25.58 11.80
N ASP A 198 24.04 -25.55 12.55
CA ASP A 198 24.09 -25.63 14.02
C ASP A 198 24.59 -27.01 14.49
N ALA A 199 25.85 -27.06 14.93
CA ALA A 199 26.51 -28.28 15.41
C ALA A 199 26.33 -28.55 16.92
N THR A 200 25.41 -27.84 17.61
CA THR A 200 25.29 -27.90 19.07
C THR A 200 25.09 -29.32 19.60
N VAL A 201 24.16 -30.11 19.03
CA VAL A 201 23.87 -31.47 19.51
C VAL A 201 25.08 -32.38 19.36
N ARG A 202 25.80 -32.26 18.23
CA ARG A 202 27.06 -32.99 17.99
C ARG A 202 28.14 -32.59 19.01
N ARG A 203 28.31 -31.30 19.29
CA ARG A 203 29.26 -30.79 20.30
C ARG A 203 28.92 -31.26 21.72
N LEU A 204 27.64 -31.29 22.10
CA LEU A 204 27.22 -31.83 23.39
C LEU A 204 27.50 -33.34 23.48
N ALA A 205 27.34 -34.09 22.39
CA ALA A 205 27.71 -35.51 22.32
C ALA A 205 29.23 -35.74 22.42
N GLU A 206 30.07 -34.80 21.95
CA GLU A 206 31.54 -34.87 22.09
C GLU A 206 32.01 -34.84 23.55
N LEU A 207 31.19 -34.34 24.49
CA LEU A 207 31.46 -34.42 25.93
C LEU A 207 31.32 -35.86 26.49
N GLN A 208 30.85 -36.81 25.67
CA GLN A 208 30.67 -38.22 26.01
C GLN A 208 29.81 -38.44 27.28
N PRO A 209 28.60 -37.87 27.36
CA PRO A 209 27.70 -38.12 28.49
C PRO A 209 27.27 -39.60 28.53
N ALA A 210 27.04 -40.14 29.72
CA ALA A 210 26.48 -41.50 29.85
C ALA A 210 25.03 -41.57 29.34
N ASP A 211 24.28 -40.48 29.46
CA ASP A 211 22.93 -40.31 28.93
C ASP A 211 22.75 -38.88 28.39
N LEU A 212 22.40 -38.75 27.10
CA LEU A 212 22.12 -37.48 26.42
C LEU A 212 20.62 -37.36 26.17
N ARG A 213 19.98 -36.37 26.81
CA ARG A 213 18.54 -36.12 26.67
C ARG A 213 18.31 -34.81 25.93
N LEU A 214 17.52 -34.88 24.85
CA LEU A 214 16.97 -33.72 24.16
C LEU A 214 15.54 -33.52 24.66
N ILE A 215 15.33 -32.44 25.40
CA ILE A 215 14.05 -32.09 25.99
C ILE A 215 13.48 -30.90 25.22
N GLU A 216 12.45 -31.15 24.43
CA GLU A 216 11.85 -30.18 23.51
C GLU A 216 10.46 -29.73 23.99
N GLY A 217 10.11 -28.48 23.67
CA GLY A 217 8.78 -27.92 23.85
C GLY A 217 7.85 -28.19 22.67
N ASP A 218 6.72 -27.49 22.63
CA ASP A 218 5.76 -27.58 21.53
C ASP A 218 6.24 -26.76 20.31
N ALA A 219 6.91 -27.44 19.38
CA ALA A 219 7.41 -26.84 18.15
C ALA A 219 6.31 -26.31 17.21
N GLU A 220 5.03 -26.68 17.40
CA GLU A 220 3.92 -26.14 16.59
C GLU A 220 3.67 -24.65 16.90
N ARG A 221 4.12 -24.15 18.07
CA ARG A 221 3.92 -22.75 18.50
C ARG A 221 5.08 -21.81 18.14
N THR A 222 6.19 -22.34 17.65
CA THR A 222 7.38 -21.54 17.32
C THR A 222 7.24 -20.93 15.93
N VAL A 223 6.79 -19.67 15.91
CA VAL A 223 6.56 -18.85 14.72
C VAL A 223 7.27 -17.51 14.90
N ALA A 224 7.82 -16.96 13.82
CA ALA A 224 8.43 -15.63 13.83
C ALA A 224 8.09 -14.81 12.58
N ILE A 225 8.07 -13.49 12.72
CA ILE A 225 7.92 -12.54 11.62
C ILE A 225 9.30 -12.00 11.26
N THR A 226 9.71 -12.16 10.01
CA THR A 226 11.09 -11.89 9.58
C THR A 226 11.21 -10.74 8.61
N ALA A 227 10.11 -10.35 7.95
CA ALA A 227 10.10 -9.16 7.11
C ALA A 227 8.71 -8.53 7.10
N ALA A 228 8.68 -7.22 6.95
CA ALA A 228 7.46 -6.47 6.73
C ALA A 228 7.74 -5.30 5.78
N ASN A 229 6.89 -5.11 4.78
CA ASN A 229 7.04 -4.05 3.78
C ASN A 229 5.70 -3.34 3.52
N ASN A 230 5.70 -2.00 3.50
CA ASN A 230 4.52 -1.17 3.23
C ASN A 230 4.40 -0.93 1.73
N ALA A 231 3.78 -1.88 1.00
CA ALA A 231 3.55 -1.68 -0.43
C ALA A 231 2.41 -0.66 -0.69
N ALA A 232 2.20 -0.35 -1.97
CA ALA A 232 1.22 0.66 -2.38
C ALA A 232 -0.21 0.35 -1.91
N ASP A 233 -0.62 -0.91 -2.04
CA ASP A 233 -2.01 -1.31 -1.78
C ASP A 233 -2.20 -1.93 -0.40
N ALA A 234 -1.19 -2.65 0.09
CA ALA A 234 -1.24 -3.41 1.33
C ALA A 234 0.14 -3.56 1.96
N MET A 235 0.17 -3.86 3.26
CA MET A 235 1.40 -4.25 3.93
C MET A 235 1.66 -5.74 3.72
N THR A 236 2.81 -6.12 3.18
CA THR A 236 3.21 -7.53 3.06
C THR A 236 4.06 -7.95 4.25
N VAL A 237 3.74 -9.10 4.83
CA VAL A 237 4.42 -9.64 6.02
C VAL A 237 4.89 -11.05 5.73
N LYS A 238 6.17 -11.34 5.96
CA LYS A 238 6.79 -12.65 5.81
C LYS A 238 6.92 -13.32 7.17
N VAL A 239 6.42 -14.55 7.26
CA VAL A 239 6.35 -15.32 8.49
C VAL A 239 6.97 -16.68 8.28
N THR A 240 7.78 -17.10 9.24
CA THR A 240 8.45 -18.40 9.27
C THR A 240 7.98 -19.21 10.47
N ARG A 241 7.92 -20.54 10.33
CA ARG A 241 7.56 -21.47 11.41
C ARG A 241 8.54 -22.62 11.49
N LEU A 242 8.74 -23.16 12.70
CA LEU A 242 9.65 -24.27 12.94
C LEU A 242 9.10 -25.61 12.42
N ASN A 243 7.82 -25.92 12.71
CA ASN A 243 7.19 -27.16 12.27
C ASN A 243 6.41 -26.95 10.96
N SER A 244 6.92 -27.52 9.87
CA SER A 244 6.29 -27.44 8.54
C SER A 244 5.43 -28.65 8.17
N SER A 245 5.29 -29.66 9.04
CA SER A 245 4.69 -30.96 8.68
C SER A 245 3.21 -30.89 8.31
N ARG A 246 2.43 -30.01 8.94
CA ARG A 246 0.97 -29.86 8.76
C ARG A 246 0.62 -28.52 8.14
N ALA A 247 -0.58 -28.42 7.55
CA ALA A 247 -1.13 -27.11 7.21
C ALA A 247 -1.44 -26.33 8.49
N ALA A 248 -1.20 -25.02 8.49
CA ALA A 248 -1.50 -24.16 9.62
C ALA A 248 -1.93 -22.77 9.13
N SER A 249 -2.74 -22.08 9.92
CA SER A 249 -3.14 -20.70 9.67
C SER A 249 -2.78 -19.86 10.89
N VAL A 250 -2.07 -18.77 10.67
CA VAL A 250 -1.57 -17.88 11.73
C VAL A 250 -2.20 -16.51 11.53
N ALA A 251 -2.88 -16.00 12.55
CA ALA A 251 -3.45 -14.66 12.54
C ALA A 251 -2.36 -13.62 12.87
N LEU A 252 -2.38 -12.52 12.14
CA LEU A 252 -1.50 -11.37 12.31
C LEU A 252 -2.31 -10.16 12.76
N ASN A 253 -1.69 -9.33 13.58
CA ASN A 253 -2.28 -8.11 14.11
C ASN A 253 -1.28 -6.96 13.98
N ALA A 254 -1.67 -5.90 13.29
CA ALA A 254 -0.93 -4.66 13.17
C ALA A 254 -1.46 -3.66 14.20
N VAL A 255 -0.57 -3.15 15.06
CA VAL A 255 -0.93 -2.29 16.19
C VAL A 255 -0.20 -0.96 16.15
N ASP A 256 -0.81 0.06 16.75
CA ASP A 256 -0.21 1.39 16.88
C ASP A 256 0.83 1.48 18.01
N THR A 257 1.40 2.68 18.19
CA THR A 257 2.38 2.99 19.25
C THR A 257 1.81 2.86 20.67
N GLN A 258 0.48 2.86 20.81
CA GLN A 258 -0.26 2.66 22.07
C GLN A 258 -0.68 1.20 22.28
N GLY A 259 -0.41 0.31 21.32
CA GLY A 259 -0.76 -1.10 21.34
C GLY A 259 -2.21 -1.41 20.94
N ARG A 260 -2.93 -0.45 20.34
CA ARG A 260 -4.29 -0.68 19.81
C ARG A 260 -4.22 -1.36 18.45
N SER A 261 -5.07 -2.37 18.24
CA SER A 261 -5.18 -3.06 16.95
C SER A 261 -5.81 -2.13 15.91
N ILE A 262 -5.13 -1.97 14.77
CA ILE A 262 -5.59 -1.16 13.64
C ILE A 262 -6.10 -2.08 12.52
N ALA A 263 -5.34 -3.12 12.18
CA ALA A 263 -5.67 -4.04 11.10
C ALA A 263 -5.21 -5.46 11.42
N ASN A 264 -5.90 -6.45 10.83
CA ASN A 264 -5.61 -7.86 11.01
C ASN A 264 -5.30 -8.52 9.66
N GLY A 265 -4.47 -9.56 9.68
CA GLY A 265 -4.13 -10.38 8.53
C GLY A 265 -4.11 -11.86 8.88
N ARG A 266 -3.88 -12.70 7.88
CA ARG A 266 -3.79 -14.15 8.08
C ARG A 266 -2.79 -14.75 7.11
N VAL A 267 -1.83 -15.50 7.66
CA VAL A 267 -0.86 -16.26 6.89
C VAL A 267 -1.27 -17.72 6.88
N ASP A 268 -1.45 -18.29 5.70
CA ASP A 268 -1.75 -19.70 5.52
C ASP A 268 -0.51 -20.46 5.04
N PHE A 269 -0.15 -21.51 5.78
CA PHE A 269 0.95 -22.41 5.47
C PHE A 269 0.42 -23.72 4.89
N ARG A 270 0.97 -24.14 3.75
CA ARG A 270 0.74 -25.48 3.20
C ARG A 270 1.61 -26.52 3.93
N PRO A 271 1.23 -27.81 3.91
CA PRO A 271 2.12 -28.87 4.39
C PRO A 271 3.46 -28.83 3.65
N GLY A 272 4.56 -28.95 4.39
CA GLY A 272 5.94 -28.82 3.90
C GLY A 272 6.45 -27.38 3.80
N GLN A 273 5.60 -26.36 3.95
CA GLN A 273 5.99 -24.95 3.83
C GLN A 273 6.41 -24.37 5.19
N SER A 274 7.67 -23.94 5.33
CA SER A 274 8.25 -23.27 6.50
C SER A 274 8.05 -21.74 6.47
N VAL A 275 8.00 -21.16 5.27
CA VAL A 275 7.91 -19.71 5.05
C VAL A 275 6.71 -19.36 4.19
N ALA A 276 5.92 -18.37 4.62
CA ALA A 276 4.76 -17.87 3.89
C ALA A 276 4.65 -16.34 4.03
N THR A 277 4.01 -15.71 3.03
CA THR A 277 3.78 -14.27 2.99
C THR A 277 2.28 -13.99 2.99
N SER A 278 1.85 -12.98 3.74
CA SER A 278 0.47 -12.47 3.74
C SER A 278 0.46 -10.99 3.45
N SER A 279 -0.66 -10.48 2.94
CA SER A 279 -0.97 -9.05 2.92
C SER A 279 -1.90 -8.66 4.08
N ILE A 280 -1.72 -7.46 4.60
CA ILE A 280 -2.62 -6.78 5.55
C ILE A 280 -3.13 -5.53 4.83
N THR A 281 -4.42 -5.54 4.49
CA THR A 281 -5.06 -4.43 3.76
C THR A 281 -5.67 -3.44 4.74
N ALA A 282 -5.28 -2.18 4.64
CA ALA A 282 -5.88 -1.05 5.36
C ALA A 282 -5.58 0.23 4.55
N PRO A 283 -6.38 1.31 4.66
CA PRO A 283 -5.99 2.62 4.12
C PRO A 283 -4.59 3.03 4.59
N PHE A 284 -3.79 3.67 3.75
CA PHE A 284 -2.38 3.88 4.08
C PHE A 284 -2.20 4.81 5.29
N GLU A 285 -3.14 5.71 5.58
CA GLU A 285 -3.13 6.55 6.78
C GLU A 285 -3.10 5.67 8.03
N MET A 286 -3.94 4.64 8.05
CA MET A 286 -3.95 3.62 9.10
C MET A 286 -2.67 2.78 9.09
N ARG A 287 -2.10 2.48 7.90
CA ARG A 287 -0.83 1.73 7.80
C ARG A 287 0.37 2.52 8.31
N ASN A 288 0.36 3.85 8.14
CA ASN A 288 1.40 4.74 8.67
C ASN A 288 1.36 4.83 10.20
N ASP A 289 0.23 4.52 10.81
CA ASP A 289 0.07 4.42 12.26
C ASP A 289 0.55 3.07 12.81
N PHE A 290 0.87 2.08 11.96
CA PHE A 290 1.43 0.81 12.41
C PHE A 290 2.81 1.04 13.05
N ALA A 291 2.94 0.63 14.31
CA ALA A 291 4.22 0.66 15.03
C ALA A 291 4.90 -0.72 15.05
N ARG A 292 4.11 -1.79 15.02
CA ARG A 292 4.59 -3.17 14.96
C ARG A 292 3.51 -4.11 14.42
N VAL A 293 3.94 -5.24 13.91
CA VAL A 293 3.07 -6.38 13.59
C VAL A 293 3.40 -7.53 14.51
N SER A 294 2.39 -8.22 15.00
CA SER A 294 2.53 -9.36 15.90
C SER A 294 1.67 -10.53 15.46
N VAL A 295 2.12 -11.76 15.74
CA VAL A 295 1.28 -12.95 15.66
C VAL A 295 0.31 -12.97 16.85
N ASP A 296 -0.97 -13.20 16.58
CA ASP A 296 -1.98 -13.35 17.64
C ASP A 296 -1.67 -14.57 18.52
N ASN A 297 -1.79 -14.39 19.84
CA ASN A 297 -1.39 -15.38 20.86
C ASN A 297 0.10 -15.81 20.81
N GLY A 298 0.94 -15.10 20.05
CA GLY A 298 2.40 -15.29 20.00
C GLY A 298 3.12 -14.43 21.04
N ALA A 299 3.09 -14.82 22.32
CA ALA A 299 3.75 -14.08 23.40
C ALA A 299 5.28 -14.29 23.42
N THR A 300 5.95 -13.95 22.31
CA THR A 300 7.40 -14.06 22.16
C THR A 300 7.97 -12.94 21.29
N ALA A 301 9.21 -12.53 21.56
CA ALA A 301 9.87 -11.46 20.82
C ALA A 301 9.98 -11.75 19.31
N GLY A 302 10.20 -13.00 18.89
CA GLY A 302 10.29 -13.35 17.47
C GLY A 302 8.94 -13.29 16.73
N ALA A 303 7.83 -13.38 17.45
CA ALA A 303 6.49 -13.25 16.90
C ALA A 303 6.09 -11.78 16.66
N VAL A 304 6.97 -10.82 16.98
CA VAL A 304 6.77 -9.38 16.81
C VAL A 304 7.82 -8.85 15.85
N HIS A 305 7.36 -8.06 14.88
CA HIS A 305 8.21 -7.28 13.99
C HIS A 305 7.95 -5.79 14.22
N LEU A 306 8.98 -5.10 14.68
CA LEU A 306 8.99 -3.65 14.88
C LEU A 306 9.11 -2.95 13.53
N LEU A 307 8.40 -1.84 13.38
CA LEU A 307 8.47 -0.97 12.20
C LEU A 307 9.23 0.31 12.58
N ASP A 308 10.00 0.84 11.66
CA ASP A 308 10.74 2.09 11.83
C ASP A 308 10.03 3.29 11.19
N ASP A 309 10.56 4.50 11.37
CA ASP A 309 9.99 5.69 10.72
C ASP A 309 10.18 5.72 9.20
N ALA A 310 11.11 4.93 8.66
CA ALA A 310 11.30 4.80 7.21
C ALA A 310 10.10 4.09 6.54
N PHE A 311 9.32 3.34 7.31
CA PHE A 311 8.12 2.60 6.89
C PHE A 311 6.90 3.47 6.53
N LYS A 312 6.88 4.74 6.96
CA LYS A 312 5.76 5.67 6.70
C LYS A 312 5.77 6.15 5.24
N ARG A 313 4.70 5.87 4.49
CA ARG A 313 4.51 6.40 3.12
C ARG A 313 3.98 7.83 3.18
N ARG A 314 4.47 8.71 2.30
CA ARG A 314 4.03 10.11 2.23
C ARG A 314 3.05 10.31 1.10
N ARG A 315 2.10 11.21 1.33
CA ARG A 315 1.14 11.65 0.32
C ARG A 315 1.77 12.78 -0.48
N VAL A 316 1.87 12.57 -1.78
CA VAL A 316 2.45 13.50 -2.75
C VAL A 316 1.36 13.84 -3.76
N VAL A 317 1.06 15.12 -3.87
CA VAL A 317 0.11 15.63 -4.86
C VAL A 317 0.87 15.98 -6.13
N LEU A 318 0.33 15.58 -7.28
CA LEU A 318 0.87 15.90 -8.60
C LEU A 318 -0.13 16.80 -9.34
N LEU A 319 0.32 17.95 -9.80
CA LEU A 319 -0.43 18.93 -10.58
C LEU A 319 0.34 19.25 -11.87
N SER A 320 -0.38 19.44 -12.97
CA SER A 320 0.21 19.85 -14.25
C SER A 320 -0.52 21.05 -14.85
N GLY A 321 0.23 21.88 -15.57
CA GLY A 321 -0.30 22.98 -16.37
C GLY A 321 -0.84 22.53 -17.74
N GLU A 322 -0.69 21.24 -18.09
CA GLU A 322 -1.22 20.66 -19.32
C GLU A 322 -2.14 19.48 -18.99
N GLY A 323 -3.20 19.30 -19.79
CA GLY A 323 -4.06 18.12 -19.71
C GLY A 323 -3.29 16.87 -20.12
N GLY A 324 -3.54 15.74 -19.44
CA GLY A 324 -2.87 14.49 -19.75
C GLY A 324 -3.27 13.97 -21.14
N ASP A 325 -2.31 13.85 -22.06
CA ASP A 325 -2.50 13.10 -23.30
C ASP A 325 -2.39 11.59 -23.02
N GLU A 326 -3.53 10.89 -22.91
CA GLU A 326 -3.57 9.43 -22.73
C GLU A 326 -2.97 8.68 -23.93
N PHE A 327 -2.97 9.27 -25.13
CA PHE A 327 -2.44 8.64 -26.34
C PHE A 327 -0.92 8.71 -26.40
N GLN A 328 -0.29 9.73 -25.80
CA GLN A 328 1.17 9.90 -25.73
C GLN A 328 1.68 10.10 -24.29
N PRO A 329 1.62 9.07 -23.44
CA PRO A 329 1.94 9.21 -22.01
C PRO A 329 3.39 9.65 -21.75
N LEU A 330 4.34 9.39 -22.66
CA LEU A 330 5.74 9.82 -22.51
C LEU A 330 5.96 11.32 -22.65
N LEU A 331 5.00 12.05 -23.25
CA LEU A 331 5.00 13.50 -23.35
C LEU A 331 4.20 14.15 -22.21
N SER A 332 3.60 13.37 -21.31
CA SER A 332 2.91 13.94 -20.17
C SER A 332 3.94 14.51 -19.18
N PRO A 333 3.80 15.77 -18.72
CA PRO A 333 4.71 16.39 -17.76
C PRO A 333 4.83 15.62 -16.43
N LEU A 334 3.83 14.80 -16.08
CA LEU A 334 3.81 14.03 -14.82
C LEU A 334 4.32 12.61 -14.94
N TYR A 335 4.49 12.06 -16.15
CA TYR A 335 4.78 10.63 -16.35
C TYR A 335 6.05 10.16 -15.63
N TYR A 336 7.17 10.86 -15.83
CA TYR A 336 8.45 10.49 -15.24
C TYR A 336 8.46 10.69 -13.72
N ILE A 337 7.81 11.74 -13.22
CA ILE A 337 7.65 11.99 -11.78
C ILE A 337 6.86 10.83 -11.15
N GLN A 338 5.74 10.46 -11.76
CA GLN A 338 4.90 9.37 -11.26
C GLN A 338 5.68 8.06 -11.22
N ARG A 339 6.39 7.70 -12.30
CA ARG A 339 7.21 6.47 -12.33
C ARG A 339 8.33 6.47 -11.31
N ALA A 340 8.99 7.61 -11.09
CA ALA A 340 10.08 7.74 -10.12
C ALA A 340 9.59 7.63 -8.67
N LEU A 341 8.40 8.15 -8.36
CA LEU A 341 7.90 8.26 -7.00
C LEU A 341 6.95 7.14 -6.58
N GLN A 342 6.28 6.45 -7.51
CA GLN A 342 5.28 5.41 -7.25
C GLN A 342 5.74 4.33 -6.25
N PRO A 343 7.00 3.85 -6.27
CA PRO A 343 7.45 2.87 -5.27
C PRO A 343 7.52 3.44 -3.85
N TYR A 344 7.78 4.75 -3.71
CA TYR A 344 8.20 5.38 -2.46
C TYR A 344 7.13 6.25 -1.78
N ALA A 345 6.09 6.63 -2.52
CA ALA A 345 5.04 7.54 -2.06
C ALA A 345 3.65 7.10 -2.52
N ASP A 346 2.63 7.63 -1.86
CA ASP A 346 1.25 7.61 -2.34
C ASP A 346 1.01 8.85 -3.19
N LEU A 347 0.64 8.65 -4.45
CA LEU A 347 0.54 9.71 -5.44
C LEU A 347 -0.92 10.06 -5.66
N ILE A 348 -1.26 11.34 -5.51
CA ILE A 348 -2.61 11.85 -5.68
C ILE A 348 -2.63 12.84 -6.83
N GLN A 349 -3.60 12.67 -7.71
CA GLN A 349 -3.95 13.64 -8.74
C GLN A 349 -5.33 14.23 -8.42
N PRO A 350 -5.59 15.49 -8.80
CA PRO A 350 -6.89 16.11 -8.58
C PRO A 350 -7.97 15.44 -9.42
N SER A 351 -9.19 15.33 -8.87
CA SER A 351 -10.37 14.92 -9.62
C SER A 351 -10.98 16.06 -10.44
N ASP A 352 -10.80 17.31 -9.99
CA ASP A 352 -11.28 18.52 -10.63
C ASP A 352 -10.14 19.21 -11.37
N SER A 353 -10.38 19.71 -12.60
CA SER A 353 -9.37 20.46 -13.36
C SER A 353 -9.19 21.91 -12.90
N ASP A 354 -10.21 22.48 -12.25
CA ASP A 354 -10.18 23.82 -11.67
C ASP A 354 -9.30 23.85 -10.42
N LEU A 355 -8.17 24.54 -10.50
CA LEU A 355 -7.17 24.63 -9.43
C LEU A 355 -7.69 25.40 -8.20
N SER A 356 -8.58 26.38 -8.37
CA SER A 356 -9.23 27.09 -7.26
C SER A 356 -10.08 26.15 -6.40
N VAL A 357 -10.62 25.08 -6.98
CA VAL A 357 -11.41 24.06 -6.26
C VAL A 357 -10.54 22.89 -5.82
N ALA A 358 -9.64 22.42 -6.69
CA ALA A 358 -8.83 21.24 -6.46
C ALA A 358 -7.81 21.44 -5.33
N ILE A 359 -7.10 22.57 -5.30
CA ILE A 359 -6.04 22.82 -4.33
C ILE A 359 -6.58 22.81 -2.88
N PRO A 360 -7.66 23.54 -2.53
CA PRO A 360 -8.24 23.45 -1.19
C PRO A 360 -8.67 22.04 -0.78
N LYS A 361 -9.27 21.26 -1.70
CA LYS A 361 -9.65 19.86 -1.43
C LYS A 361 -8.41 18.98 -1.17
N LEU A 362 -7.37 19.15 -1.98
CA LEU A 362 -6.11 18.42 -1.84
C LEU A 362 -5.40 18.77 -0.53
N LEU A 363 -5.39 20.05 -0.13
CA LEU A 363 -4.81 20.49 1.13
C LEU A 363 -5.51 19.87 2.35
N ALA A 364 -6.82 19.63 2.28
CA ALA A 364 -7.56 18.95 3.36
C ALA A 364 -7.09 17.51 3.60
N SER A 365 -6.42 16.89 2.63
CA SER A 365 -5.84 15.55 2.75
C SER A 365 -4.45 15.52 3.41
N ASN A 366 -3.95 16.68 3.87
CA ASN A 366 -2.64 16.88 4.51
C ASN A 366 -1.46 16.26 3.73
N PRO A 367 -1.23 16.65 2.46
CA PRO A 367 -0.09 16.16 1.70
C PRO A 367 1.22 16.67 2.29
N SER A 368 2.28 15.86 2.19
CA SER A 368 3.62 16.26 2.62
C SER A 368 4.34 17.06 1.53
N ILE A 369 4.06 16.75 0.26
CA ILE A 369 4.64 17.40 -0.92
C ILE A 369 3.54 17.69 -1.94
N ILE A 370 3.60 18.87 -2.56
CA ILE A 370 2.84 19.20 -3.77
C ILE A 370 3.86 19.44 -4.88
N ILE A 371 3.72 18.70 -5.98
CA ILE A 371 4.57 18.81 -7.16
C ILE A 371 3.76 19.43 -8.30
N MET A 372 4.26 20.51 -8.88
CA MET A 372 3.66 21.22 -10.00
C MET A 372 4.57 21.15 -11.23
N ALA A 373 4.06 20.63 -12.34
CA ALA A 373 4.79 20.54 -13.61
C ALA A 373 4.24 21.55 -14.62
N ASP A 374 5.09 22.51 -15.01
CA ASP A 374 4.80 23.60 -15.96
C ASP A 374 3.50 24.37 -15.68
N ILE A 375 3.28 24.73 -14.42
CA ILE A 375 2.25 25.72 -14.05
C ILE A 375 2.97 27.07 -13.94
N GLY A 376 2.61 28.02 -14.78
CA GLY A 376 3.18 29.37 -14.76
C GLY A 376 2.55 30.22 -13.67
N ARG A 377 1.23 30.43 -13.75
CA ARG A 377 0.46 31.21 -12.78
C ARG A 377 -0.60 30.38 -12.09
N LEU A 378 -0.85 30.65 -10.81
CA LEU A 378 -1.91 30.03 -10.03
C LEU A 378 -3.11 31.00 -9.88
N PRO A 379 -4.34 30.48 -9.69
CA PRO A 379 -5.47 31.33 -9.35
C PRO A 379 -5.24 32.10 -8.05
N GLU A 380 -5.67 33.37 -8.00
CA GLU A 380 -5.35 34.31 -6.91
C GLU A 380 -5.75 33.78 -5.52
N ASP A 381 -6.87 33.08 -5.42
CA ASP A 381 -7.42 32.51 -4.19
C ASP A 381 -6.64 31.30 -3.65
N THR A 382 -5.74 30.71 -4.44
CA THR A 382 -4.94 29.55 -4.05
C THR A 382 -3.64 29.91 -3.32
N TYR A 383 -3.14 31.14 -3.49
CA TYR A 383 -1.86 31.58 -2.94
C TYR A 383 -1.82 31.57 -1.41
N GLU A 384 -2.84 32.11 -0.74
CA GLU A 384 -2.89 32.17 0.73
C GLU A 384 -2.97 30.76 1.37
N PRO A 385 -3.86 29.85 0.94
CA PRO A 385 -3.88 28.47 1.43
C PRO A 385 -2.55 27.73 1.25
N LEU A 386 -1.93 27.83 0.07
CA LEU A 386 -0.63 27.19 -0.21
C LEU A 386 0.48 27.76 0.67
N THR A 387 0.55 29.09 0.79
CA THR A 387 1.54 29.77 1.64
C THR A 387 1.42 29.32 3.10
N ARG A 388 0.20 29.17 3.61
CA ARG A 388 -0.07 28.66 4.96
C ARG A 388 0.38 27.20 5.11
N TRP A 389 0.07 26.35 4.15
CA TRP A 389 0.47 24.94 4.17
C TRP A 389 1.99 24.76 4.12
N ILE A 390 2.69 25.50 3.24
CA ILE A 390 4.16 25.52 3.19
C ILE A 390 4.71 26.02 4.52
N SER A 391 4.18 27.12 5.07
CA SER A 391 4.67 27.67 6.34
C SER A 391 4.56 26.66 7.51
N ASN A 392 3.59 25.75 7.46
CA ASN A 392 3.37 24.67 8.42
C ASN A 392 4.24 23.43 8.19
N GLY A 393 5.20 23.46 7.26
CA GLY A 393 6.12 22.35 6.99
C GLY A 393 5.91 21.62 5.66
N GLY A 394 4.98 22.07 4.80
CA GLY A 394 4.79 21.52 3.46
C GLY A 394 5.97 21.82 2.52
N MET A 395 6.23 20.93 1.55
CA MET A 395 7.21 21.14 0.49
C MET A 395 6.53 21.35 -0.88
N LEU A 396 6.62 22.55 -1.42
CA LEU A 396 6.20 22.84 -2.80
C LEU A 396 7.38 22.60 -3.74
N LEU A 397 7.24 21.64 -4.65
CA LEU A 397 8.21 21.35 -5.70
C LEU A 397 7.64 21.77 -7.06
N ARG A 398 8.35 22.61 -7.81
CA ARG A 398 7.94 23.07 -9.13
C ARG A 398 8.95 22.65 -10.18
N PHE A 399 8.44 22.28 -11.35
CA PHE A 399 9.23 22.09 -12.57
C PHE A 399 8.90 23.21 -13.55
N ALA A 400 9.93 23.84 -14.09
CA ALA A 400 9.78 24.86 -15.11
C ALA A 400 9.32 24.25 -16.45
N GLY A 401 8.84 25.11 -17.32
CA GLY A 401 8.47 24.77 -18.68
C GLY A 401 8.03 26.03 -19.45
N PRO A 402 7.47 25.85 -20.64
CA PRO A 402 7.04 26.95 -21.51
C PRO A 402 6.08 27.95 -20.85
N ARG A 403 5.09 27.48 -20.10
CA ARG A 403 4.10 28.35 -19.42
C ARG A 403 4.77 29.16 -18.34
N MET A 404 5.64 28.53 -17.54
CA MET A 404 6.43 29.24 -16.53
C MET A 404 7.43 30.23 -17.14
N ALA A 405 8.00 29.93 -18.32
CA ALA A 405 8.91 30.83 -19.01
C ALA A 405 8.20 32.09 -19.57
N ALA A 406 6.93 31.96 -19.95
CA ALA A 406 6.08 33.06 -20.41
C ALA A 406 5.43 33.85 -19.26
N ALA A 407 5.32 33.25 -18.07
CA ALA A 407 4.68 33.84 -16.92
C ALA A 407 5.39 35.13 -16.45
N PRO A 408 4.65 36.07 -15.84
CA PRO A 408 5.22 37.22 -15.14
C PRO A 408 6.20 36.80 -14.03
N ALA A 409 7.21 37.64 -13.77
CA ALA A 409 8.30 37.33 -12.84
C ALA A 409 7.95 37.50 -11.34
N ASP A 410 6.70 37.81 -11.00
CA ASP A 410 6.25 38.23 -9.65
C ASP A 410 5.55 37.14 -8.83
N ASP A 411 5.63 35.86 -9.23
CA ASP A 411 5.04 34.75 -8.47
C ASP A 411 5.75 34.56 -7.10
N PRO A 412 5.03 34.72 -5.96
CA PRO A 412 5.62 34.58 -4.62
C PRO A 412 5.99 33.15 -4.23
N LEU A 413 5.47 32.15 -4.95
CA LEU A 413 5.68 30.71 -4.75
C LEU A 413 6.82 30.14 -5.62
N ILE A 414 7.74 31.01 -6.04
CA ILE A 414 8.98 30.66 -6.73
C ILE A 414 10.18 31.06 -5.84
N PRO A 415 11.24 30.22 -5.75
CA PRO A 415 12.34 30.46 -4.82
C PRO A 415 13.27 31.63 -5.22
N VAL A 416 13.29 32.00 -6.49
CA VAL A 416 14.18 33.01 -7.08
C VAL A 416 13.41 33.83 -8.13
N ILE A 417 13.87 35.06 -8.40
CA ILE A 417 13.30 35.87 -9.50
C ILE A 417 13.75 35.25 -10.82
N LEU A 418 12.81 35.03 -11.73
CA LEU A 418 13.08 34.42 -13.04
C LEU A 418 13.23 35.50 -14.11
N ARG A 419 14.17 35.28 -15.03
CA ARG A 419 14.25 36.04 -16.28
C ARG A 419 13.15 35.56 -17.22
N GLN A 420 12.47 36.50 -17.87
CA GLN A 420 11.46 36.17 -18.87
C GLN A 420 12.05 35.39 -20.04
N GLY A 421 11.32 34.37 -20.48
CA GLY A 421 11.72 33.46 -21.53
C GLY A 421 12.68 32.36 -21.06
N GLU A 422 13.15 31.59 -22.03
CA GLU A 422 14.00 30.42 -21.82
C GLU A 422 15.38 30.62 -22.47
N ARG A 423 16.38 29.91 -21.95
CA ARG A 423 17.70 29.78 -22.58
C ARG A 423 17.76 28.47 -23.34
N ALA A 424 17.88 28.53 -24.66
CA ALA A 424 18.15 27.37 -25.51
C ALA A 424 19.65 27.18 -25.79
N LEU A 425 20.14 25.95 -25.63
CA LEU A 425 21.52 25.50 -25.80
C LEU A 425 21.58 24.51 -26.97
N GLY A 426 22.53 24.67 -27.88
CA GLY A 426 22.83 23.71 -28.95
C GLY A 426 21.98 23.82 -30.21
N GLY A 427 21.14 24.85 -30.34
CA GLY A 427 20.41 25.15 -31.58
C GLY A 427 21.30 25.80 -32.65
N THR A 428 20.92 25.76 -33.92
CA THR A 428 21.74 26.34 -35.02
C THR A 428 21.91 27.86 -34.98
N LEU A 429 21.13 28.54 -34.14
CA LEU A 429 21.29 29.97 -33.83
C LEU A 429 21.86 30.21 -32.42
N SER A 430 22.06 29.15 -31.63
CA SER A 430 22.67 29.19 -30.29
C SER A 430 24.15 28.84 -30.39
N TRP A 431 25.01 29.79 -30.05
CA TRP A 431 26.46 29.59 -30.03
C TRP A 431 26.96 28.77 -28.83
N SER A 432 26.06 28.32 -27.94
CA SER A 432 26.39 27.55 -26.74
C SER A 432 26.04 26.08 -26.91
N GLU A 433 26.96 25.19 -26.57
CA GLU A 433 26.71 23.75 -26.54
C GLU A 433 25.77 23.37 -25.39
N PRO A 434 24.98 22.28 -25.54
CA PRO A 434 24.22 21.69 -24.44
C PRO A 434 25.11 21.42 -23.23
N GLN A 435 24.59 21.65 -22.02
CA GLN A 435 25.38 21.67 -20.80
C GLN A 435 25.16 20.41 -19.97
N SER A 436 26.23 19.83 -19.43
CA SER A 436 26.15 18.73 -18.46
C SER A 436 25.90 19.25 -17.04
N LEU A 437 25.39 18.41 -16.14
CA LEU A 437 25.36 18.71 -14.70
C LEU A 437 26.77 18.92 -14.13
N ALA A 438 26.91 19.85 -13.19
CA ALA A 438 28.10 19.97 -12.35
C ALA A 438 28.10 18.88 -11.25
N GLU A 439 29.17 18.82 -10.47
CA GLU A 439 29.18 18.02 -9.25
C GLU A 439 28.20 18.60 -8.22
N PHE A 440 27.46 17.74 -7.54
CA PHE A 440 26.57 18.18 -6.47
C PHE A 440 27.38 18.78 -5.31
N PRO A 441 26.92 19.89 -4.70
CA PRO A 441 27.57 20.45 -3.53
C PRO A 441 27.70 19.43 -2.40
N SER A 442 28.73 19.58 -1.55
CA SER A 442 28.92 18.71 -0.37
C SER A 442 27.92 18.98 0.76
N PHE A 443 26.94 19.85 0.52
CA PHE A 443 25.90 20.27 1.46
C PHE A 443 24.54 20.22 0.76
N GLY A 444 23.46 20.15 1.54
CA GLY A 444 22.10 20.08 1.00
C GLY A 444 21.65 18.66 0.64
N PRO A 445 20.46 18.54 -0.01
CA PRO A 445 19.77 17.27 -0.21
C PRO A 445 20.50 16.25 -1.08
N PHE A 446 21.25 16.75 -2.05
CA PHE A 446 21.87 15.94 -3.11
C PHE A 446 23.33 15.59 -2.79
N ALA A 447 23.79 15.92 -1.59
CA ALA A 447 25.14 15.60 -1.16
C ALA A 447 25.36 14.07 -1.17
N GLY A 448 26.38 13.62 -1.91
CA GLY A 448 26.72 12.21 -2.04
C GLY A 448 26.12 11.49 -3.25
N ILE A 449 25.23 12.15 -4.01
CA ILE A 449 24.79 11.65 -5.32
C ILE A 449 25.98 11.75 -6.30
N ALA A 450 26.27 10.66 -7.01
CA ALA A 450 27.31 10.67 -8.04
C ALA A 450 26.87 11.52 -9.24
N ARG A 451 27.78 12.30 -9.81
CA ARG A 451 27.52 13.09 -11.01
C ARG A 451 27.20 12.14 -12.20
N PRO A 452 26.05 12.30 -12.88
CA PRO A 452 25.77 11.55 -14.11
C PRO A 452 26.65 12.04 -15.26
N ALA A 453 27.12 11.11 -16.10
CA ALA A 453 27.95 11.43 -17.26
C ALA A 453 27.13 11.67 -18.55
N ASP A 454 25.88 11.22 -18.55
CA ASP A 454 24.98 11.10 -19.70
C ASP A 454 23.84 12.13 -19.72
N VAL A 455 23.68 12.91 -18.63
CA VAL A 455 22.62 13.93 -18.56
C VAL A 455 23.06 15.23 -19.21
N VAL A 456 22.28 15.65 -20.21
CA VAL A 456 22.49 16.89 -20.95
C VAL A 456 21.25 17.79 -20.84
N ILE A 457 21.48 19.07 -20.56
CA ILE A 457 20.46 20.11 -20.52
C ILE A 457 20.50 20.93 -21.81
N LYS A 458 19.36 21.01 -22.49
CA LYS A 458 19.18 21.69 -23.78
C LYS A 458 18.44 23.01 -23.62
N ARG A 459 17.49 23.11 -22.68
CA ARG A 459 16.72 24.33 -22.40
C ARG A 459 16.55 24.51 -20.89
N GLN A 460 16.48 25.75 -20.42
CA GLN A 460 16.18 26.07 -19.02
C GLN A 460 15.59 27.48 -18.85
N VAL A 461 14.82 27.70 -17.79
CA VAL A 461 14.48 29.06 -17.32
C VAL A 461 15.60 29.59 -16.44
N LEU A 462 16.01 30.84 -16.64
CA LEU A 462 17.13 31.41 -15.89
C LEU A 462 16.68 32.18 -14.64
N ALA A 463 17.39 32.00 -13.54
CA ALA A 463 17.29 32.89 -12.39
C ALA A 463 18.02 34.22 -12.66
N GLU A 464 17.52 35.32 -12.10
CA GLU A 464 18.26 36.57 -12.02
C GLU A 464 19.43 36.44 -11.03
N PRO A 465 20.63 36.95 -11.36
CA PRO A 465 21.77 36.89 -10.45
C PRO A 465 21.54 37.77 -9.20
N THR A 466 21.35 37.14 -8.04
CA THR A 466 21.30 37.81 -6.73
C THR A 466 22.46 37.34 -5.82
N PRO A 467 22.90 38.14 -4.82
CA PRO A 467 24.00 37.76 -3.94
C PRO A 467 23.79 36.44 -3.18
N ASP A 468 22.53 36.10 -2.89
CA ASP A 468 22.12 34.91 -2.16
C ASP A 468 21.80 33.70 -3.07
N LEU A 469 21.83 33.87 -4.41
CA LEU A 469 21.50 32.81 -5.36
C LEU A 469 22.36 31.55 -5.18
N ALA A 470 23.64 31.72 -4.87
CA ALA A 470 24.56 30.60 -4.65
C ALA A 470 24.15 29.75 -3.42
N GLU A 471 23.69 30.38 -2.34
CA GLU A 471 23.20 29.70 -1.13
C GLU A 471 21.86 29.00 -1.37
N ARG A 472 21.07 29.51 -2.32
CA ARG A 472 19.78 28.95 -2.74
C ARG A 472 19.90 27.83 -3.78
N THR A 473 21.09 27.54 -4.30
CA THR A 473 21.27 26.58 -5.39
C THR A 473 21.71 25.21 -4.85
N TRP A 474 20.90 24.18 -5.09
CA TRP A 474 21.20 22.78 -4.71
C TRP A 474 21.85 21.97 -5.82
N ALA A 475 21.67 22.37 -7.08
CA ALA A 475 22.33 21.77 -8.22
C ALA A 475 22.59 22.85 -9.28
N SER A 476 23.71 22.74 -9.98
CA SER A 476 24.11 23.65 -11.06
C SER A 476 24.60 22.90 -12.29
N LEU A 477 24.69 23.59 -13.41
CA LEU A 477 25.31 23.10 -14.64
C LEU A 477 26.81 23.35 -14.62
N ALA A 478 27.54 22.71 -15.54
CA ALA A 478 28.99 22.85 -15.67
C ALA A 478 29.45 24.30 -15.90
N ASP A 479 28.59 25.16 -16.46
CA ASP A 479 28.83 26.60 -16.63
C ASP A 479 28.52 27.45 -15.37
N GLY A 480 28.10 26.81 -14.28
CA GLY A 480 27.75 27.43 -13.01
C GLY A 480 26.31 27.94 -12.92
N THR A 481 25.50 27.79 -13.97
CA THR A 481 24.10 28.23 -13.91
C THR A 481 23.25 27.32 -13.01
N PRO A 482 22.34 27.87 -12.17
CA PRO A 482 21.49 27.06 -11.30
C PRO A 482 20.54 26.15 -12.09
N LEU A 483 20.46 24.89 -11.67
CA LEU A 483 19.52 23.88 -12.19
C LEU A 483 18.40 23.60 -11.19
N VAL A 484 18.72 23.55 -9.89
CA VAL A 484 17.73 23.41 -8.81
C VAL A 484 17.95 24.50 -7.79
N THR A 485 16.92 25.31 -7.54
CA THR A 485 16.93 26.38 -6.55
C THR A 485 15.87 26.13 -5.47
N MET A 486 16.08 26.73 -4.29
CA MET A 486 15.23 26.54 -3.13
C MET A 486 14.99 27.85 -2.38
N LYS A 487 13.94 27.89 -1.57
CA LYS A 487 13.65 28.95 -0.59
C LYS A 487 12.95 28.32 0.60
N GLN A 488 13.49 28.52 1.79
CA GLN A 488 12.83 28.16 3.04
C GLN A 488 11.71 29.17 3.33
N LEU A 489 10.53 28.68 3.71
CA LEU A 489 9.40 29.50 4.15
C LEU A 489 8.88 28.96 5.49
N ALA A 490 9.22 29.65 6.58
CA ALA A 490 9.02 29.18 7.95
C ALA A 490 9.52 27.72 8.10
N SER A 491 8.64 26.77 8.43
CA SER A 491 9.02 25.37 8.62
C SER A 491 9.06 24.55 7.32
N GLY A 492 8.53 25.07 6.20
CA GLY A 492 8.51 24.35 4.92
C GLY A 492 9.39 24.98 3.84
N GLN A 493 9.27 24.45 2.63
CA GLN A 493 10.22 24.70 1.54
C GLN A 493 9.53 24.87 0.20
N ILE A 494 10.11 25.73 -0.64
CA ILE A 494 9.78 25.89 -2.05
C ILE A 494 11.02 25.50 -2.84
N VAL A 495 10.87 24.58 -3.79
CA VAL A 495 11.95 24.05 -4.63
C VAL A 495 11.56 24.20 -6.08
N LEU A 496 12.47 24.67 -6.93
CA LEU A 496 12.28 24.80 -8.37
C LEU A 496 13.36 24.04 -9.12
N PHE A 497 12.94 23.19 -10.04
CA PHE A 497 13.78 22.67 -11.12
C PHE A 497 13.64 23.60 -12.32
N HIS A 498 14.75 24.14 -12.81
CA HIS A 498 14.80 25.09 -13.92
C HIS A 498 14.60 24.44 -15.30
N VAL A 499 14.19 23.18 -15.32
CA VAL A 499 13.93 22.35 -16.50
C VAL A 499 12.58 21.65 -16.36
N THR A 500 12.07 21.13 -17.48
CA THR A 500 10.86 20.31 -17.52
C THR A 500 11.02 18.98 -16.79
N ALA A 501 9.90 18.44 -16.31
CA ALA A 501 9.81 17.10 -15.75
C ALA A 501 9.71 15.99 -16.83
N GLU A 502 9.67 16.39 -18.10
CA GLU A 502 9.68 15.56 -19.29
C GLU A 502 10.98 15.73 -20.10
N ALA A 503 11.24 14.80 -21.01
CA ALA A 503 12.51 14.71 -21.74
C ALA A 503 12.68 15.73 -22.89
N THR A 504 11.85 16.78 -22.95
CA THR A 504 11.87 17.78 -24.03
C THR A 504 12.99 18.80 -23.86
N TRP A 505 13.24 19.27 -22.63
CA TRP A 505 14.29 20.25 -22.34
C TRP A 505 15.61 19.63 -21.87
N SER A 506 15.58 18.39 -21.40
CA SER A 506 16.77 17.70 -20.89
C SER A 506 16.64 16.19 -20.86
N ASP A 507 17.78 15.50 -20.76
CA ASP A 507 17.81 14.04 -20.55
C ASP A 507 17.73 13.68 -19.05
N LEU A 508 17.49 14.66 -18.15
CA LEU A 508 17.44 14.43 -16.71
C LEU A 508 16.28 13.49 -16.32
N PRO A 509 15.02 13.69 -16.76
CA PRO A 509 13.88 12.87 -16.29
C PRO A 509 13.97 11.37 -16.64
N ILE A 510 14.78 11.01 -17.64
CA ILE A 510 15.03 9.62 -18.04
C ILE A 510 16.22 8.98 -17.33
N SER A 511 16.95 9.73 -16.50
CA SER A 511 18.16 9.27 -15.80
C SER A 511 17.87 8.67 -14.42
N GLY A 512 18.75 7.79 -13.96
CA GLY A 512 18.71 7.29 -12.57
C GLY A 512 18.91 8.40 -11.53
N THR A 513 19.69 9.44 -11.86
CA THR A 513 19.93 10.60 -11.00
C THR A 513 18.65 11.37 -10.68
N PHE A 514 17.69 11.44 -11.61
CA PHE A 514 16.40 12.07 -11.35
C PHE A 514 15.60 11.33 -10.28
N VAL A 515 15.60 10.00 -10.33
CA VAL A 515 14.97 9.15 -9.30
C VAL A 515 15.66 9.37 -7.95
N ASP A 516 16.99 9.40 -7.93
CA ASP A 516 17.74 9.67 -6.70
C ASP A 516 17.43 11.06 -6.13
N MET A 517 17.43 12.11 -6.95
CA MET A 517 17.11 13.47 -6.52
C MET A 517 15.71 13.55 -5.91
N LEU A 518 14.70 13.02 -6.59
CA LEU A 518 13.32 13.00 -6.08
C LEU A 518 13.19 12.19 -4.77
N ARG A 519 13.91 11.06 -4.65
CA ARG A 519 13.93 10.26 -3.43
C ARG A 519 14.55 11.01 -2.25
N HIS A 520 15.62 11.77 -2.46
CA HIS A 520 16.23 12.57 -1.40
C HIS A 520 15.32 13.72 -0.95
N LEU A 521 14.61 14.37 -1.88
CA LEU A 521 13.60 15.38 -1.53
C LEU A 521 12.45 14.78 -0.70
N LEU A 522 11.97 13.59 -1.08
CA LEU A 522 10.99 12.86 -0.26
C LEU A 522 11.49 12.58 1.15
N GLN A 523 12.77 12.23 1.32
CA GLN A 523 13.36 11.93 2.63
C GLN A 523 13.44 13.17 3.52
N ILE A 524 13.80 14.32 2.98
CA ILE A 524 13.89 15.58 3.75
C ILE A 524 12.51 16.08 4.18
N SER A 525 11.49 15.86 3.35
CA SER A 525 10.11 16.09 3.75
C SER A 525 9.67 15.22 4.95
N ARG A 526 10.38 14.10 5.25
CA ARG A 526 10.09 13.25 6.43
C ARG A 526 10.51 13.88 7.75
N SER A 527 11.50 14.78 7.75
CA SER A 527 12.14 15.33 8.96
C SER A 527 11.69 16.74 9.32
N GLY A 528 10.51 17.16 8.85
CA GLY A 528 9.89 18.46 9.20
C GLY A 528 9.66 18.60 10.70
N GLY A 529 10.72 19.00 11.41
CA GLY A 529 10.79 19.03 12.88
C GLY A 529 12.23 19.16 13.41
N VAL A 530 13.25 18.66 12.71
CA VAL A 530 14.65 18.85 13.14
C VAL A 530 15.30 19.95 12.33
N THR A 531 15.42 21.12 12.96
CA THR A 531 16.29 22.20 12.51
C THR A 531 17.70 21.64 12.29
N SER A 532 18.21 21.81 11.08
CA SER A 532 19.61 21.61 10.75
C SER A 532 20.45 22.74 11.38
N GLU A 533 20.52 22.77 12.71
CA GLU A 533 21.45 23.64 13.46
C GLU A 533 22.72 22.90 13.94
N ALA A 534 22.88 21.62 13.62
CA ALA A 534 24.15 20.93 13.82
C ALA A 534 25.05 21.05 12.56
N ARG A 535 25.59 22.26 12.33
CA ARG A 535 26.76 22.43 11.45
C ARG A 535 27.98 21.77 12.10
N GLY A 536 28.48 20.70 11.49
CA GLY A 536 29.84 20.22 11.74
C GLY A 536 30.05 18.74 11.44
N ASN A 537 30.63 18.47 10.26
CA ASN A 537 31.15 17.17 9.80
C ASN A 537 30.13 16.08 9.45
N ALA A 538 29.69 16.10 8.18
CA ALA A 538 29.28 14.90 7.48
C ALA A 538 30.43 13.88 7.48
N ARG A 539 30.39 12.93 8.42
CA ARG A 539 31.01 11.57 8.43
C ARG A 539 31.02 10.92 9.83
N VAL A 540 29.94 11.07 10.60
CA VAL A 540 29.71 10.18 11.75
C VAL A 540 28.34 9.59 11.53
N SER A 541 28.27 8.28 11.31
CA SER A 541 27.02 7.52 11.43
C SER A 541 26.29 8.03 12.66
N GLU A 542 25.10 8.61 12.50
CA GLU A 542 24.33 9.12 13.63
C GLU A 542 24.20 8.00 14.67
N THR A 543 24.77 8.21 15.85
CA THR A 543 24.70 7.26 16.94
C THR A 543 23.27 7.31 17.47
N LEU A 544 22.51 6.23 17.28
CA LEU A 544 21.11 6.16 17.69
C LEU A 544 21.02 5.63 19.13
N PRO A 545 20.64 6.43 20.13
CA PRO A 545 20.53 5.97 21.49
C PRO A 545 19.36 4.97 21.65
N PRO A 546 19.43 4.03 22.61
CA PRO A 546 18.30 3.15 22.90
C PRO A 546 17.07 3.94 23.35
N PHE A 547 15.93 3.75 22.70
CA PHE A 547 14.68 4.47 22.99
C PHE A 547 13.63 3.58 23.68
N ARG A 548 13.30 2.42 23.10
CA ARG A 548 12.40 1.42 23.68
C ARG A 548 12.90 0.01 23.38
N MET A 549 12.85 -0.89 24.36
CA MET A 549 13.35 -2.26 24.21
C MET A 549 12.22 -3.28 24.11
N LEU A 550 12.42 -4.31 23.29
CA LEU A 550 11.51 -5.43 23.18
C LEU A 550 11.83 -6.47 24.26
N THR A 551 10.84 -6.86 25.06
CA THR A 551 10.98 -7.95 26.04
C THR A 551 10.89 -9.32 25.37
N ALA A 552 11.32 -10.38 26.06
CA ALA A 552 11.21 -11.75 25.55
C ALA A 552 9.77 -12.19 25.23
N LYS A 553 8.76 -11.54 25.83
CA LYS A 553 7.33 -11.78 25.59
C LYS A 553 6.77 -10.97 24.40
N GLY A 554 7.59 -10.17 23.73
CA GLY A 554 7.16 -9.32 22.60
C GLY A 554 6.48 -8.01 23.02
N THR A 555 6.75 -7.49 24.22
CA THR A 555 6.24 -6.18 24.65
C THR A 555 7.33 -5.11 24.55
N LEU A 556 6.99 -3.89 24.10
CA LEU A 556 7.92 -2.75 24.12
C LEU A 556 7.88 -2.08 25.48
N VAL A 557 9.06 -1.79 26.05
CA VAL A 557 9.23 -1.09 27.33
C VAL A 557 10.21 0.07 27.18
N SER A 558 10.05 1.11 28.00
CA SER A 558 10.97 2.26 28.02
C SER A 558 12.27 2.00 28.79
N GLU A 559 12.34 0.89 29.54
CA GLU A 559 13.56 0.49 30.24
C GLU A 559 14.61 0.01 29.23
N THR A 560 15.73 0.71 29.17
CA THR A 560 16.81 0.42 28.21
C THR A 560 17.86 -0.55 28.77
N GLY A 561 17.86 -0.79 30.08
CA GLY A 561 18.75 -1.76 30.74
C GLY A 561 20.23 -1.48 30.44
N ALA A 562 20.92 -2.51 29.93
CA ALA A 562 22.33 -2.45 29.55
C ALA A 562 22.56 -2.16 28.05
N ALA A 563 21.52 -1.77 27.31
CA ALA A 563 21.61 -1.51 25.87
C ALA A 563 22.55 -0.33 25.57
N ARG A 564 23.39 -0.51 24.55
CA ARG A 564 24.30 0.52 24.04
C ARG A 564 23.71 1.20 22.80
N PRO A 565 24.11 2.44 22.49
CA PRO A 565 23.72 3.11 21.26
C PRO A 565 24.03 2.27 20.02
N LEU A 566 23.11 2.27 19.06
CA LEU A 566 23.28 1.63 17.76
C LEU A 566 24.05 2.57 16.84
N ILE A 567 25.07 2.05 16.16
CA ILE A 567 25.87 2.81 15.19
C ILE A 567 25.66 2.14 13.83
N PRO A 568 24.81 2.70 12.95
CA PRO A 568 24.56 2.13 11.63
C PRO A 568 25.85 2.09 10.80
N GLN A 569 26.16 0.94 10.21
CA GLN A 569 27.26 0.81 9.26
C GLN A 569 26.71 0.83 7.84
N ALA A 570 27.33 1.61 6.95
CA ALA A 570 26.90 1.69 5.56
C ALA A 570 27.05 0.32 4.87
N GLY A 571 25.94 -0.23 4.37
CA GLY A 571 25.92 -1.50 3.63
C GLY A 571 25.83 -2.77 4.48
N ALA A 572 25.62 -2.67 5.80
CA ALA A 572 25.40 -3.83 6.67
C ALA A 572 24.17 -3.64 7.54
N GLU A 573 23.24 -4.60 7.52
CA GLU A 573 22.08 -4.59 8.39
C GLU A 573 22.48 -4.85 9.85
N PRO A 574 21.98 -4.05 10.80
CA PRO A 574 22.27 -4.27 12.20
C PRO A 574 21.57 -5.54 12.70
N THR A 575 22.32 -6.42 13.38
CA THR A 575 21.79 -7.64 13.98
C THR A 575 21.72 -7.53 15.49
N ALA A 576 20.62 -7.98 16.08
CA ALA A 576 20.43 -8.00 17.53
C ALA A 576 21.50 -8.83 18.25
N ASN A 577 22.02 -8.28 19.35
CA ASN A 577 23.05 -8.93 20.17
C ASN A 577 22.97 -8.44 21.63
N PHE A 578 23.91 -8.84 22.49
CA PHE A 578 23.90 -8.48 23.91
C PHE A 578 24.09 -6.97 24.17
N ASP A 579 24.89 -6.28 23.35
CA ASP A 579 25.11 -4.83 23.45
C ASP A 579 23.98 -4.04 22.79
N ASN A 580 23.40 -4.56 21.70
CA ASN A 580 22.26 -3.97 20.98
C ASN A 580 21.08 -4.96 20.97
N PRO A 581 20.31 -5.06 22.07
CA PRO A 581 19.12 -5.90 22.11
C PRO A 581 18.01 -5.37 21.18
N PRO A 582 17.05 -6.20 20.76
CA PRO A 582 15.95 -5.77 19.89
C PRO A 582 15.12 -4.64 20.49
N GLY A 583 14.74 -3.66 19.69
CA GLY A 583 14.08 -2.45 20.14
C GLY A 583 14.07 -1.33 19.11
N LEU A 584 13.64 -0.15 19.54
CA LEU A 584 13.69 1.10 18.78
C LEU A 584 14.87 1.94 19.29
N TYR A 585 15.66 2.48 18.37
CA TYR A 585 16.84 3.30 18.62
C TYR A 585 16.69 4.66 17.94
N GLY A 586 16.86 5.76 18.66
CA GLY A 586 16.63 7.12 18.18
C GLY A 586 15.94 8.01 19.22
N SER A 587 15.07 8.91 18.76
CA SER A 587 14.23 9.79 19.58
C SER A 587 12.75 9.66 19.20
N GLU A 588 11.89 10.45 19.85
CA GLU A 588 10.46 10.54 19.48
C GLU A 588 10.25 11.12 18.08
N ASP A 589 11.19 11.95 17.60
CA ASP A 589 11.13 12.61 16.28
C ASP A 589 11.65 11.72 15.14
N GLY A 590 12.32 10.62 15.47
CA GLY A 590 12.97 9.74 14.49
C GLY A 590 13.63 8.53 15.12
N PHE A 591 13.20 7.32 14.76
CA PHE A 591 13.81 6.07 15.25
C PHE A 591 13.97 4.99 14.18
N THR A 592 14.96 4.11 14.41
CA THR A 592 15.24 2.89 13.65
C THR A 592 14.88 1.67 14.49
N SER A 593 14.31 0.65 13.86
CA SER A 593 13.97 -0.61 14.52
C SER A 593 15.09 -1.64 14.40
N LEU A 594 15.28 -2.43 15.45
CA LEU A 594 16.18 -3.59 15.48
C LEU A 594 15.37 -4.81 15.91
N ASN A 595 15.15 -5.74 14.98
CA ASN A 595 14.36 -6.95 15.21
C ASN A 595 15.20 -8.12 15.72
N VAL A 596 14.56 -9.11 16.34
CA VAL A 596 15.23 -10.29 16.94
C VAL A 596 15.96 -11.13 15.90
N LEU A 597 15.29 -11.35 14.77
CA LEU A 597 15.82 -12.10 13.63
C LEU A 597 16.16 -11.11 12.51
N PRO A 598 17.22 -11.39 11.73
CA PRO A 598 17.53 -10.59 10.55
C PRO A 598 16.43 -10.74 9.49
N GLU A 599 16.42 -9.82 8.53
CA GLU A 599 15.45 -9.87 7.44
C GLU A 599 15.56 -11.21 6.70
N ASP A 600 14.40 -11.76 6.32
CA ASP A 600 14.30 -13.01 5.57
C ASP A 600 14.88 -14.28 6.23
N ALA A 601 15.18 -14.27 7.53
CA ALA A 601 15.58 -15.46 8.26
C ALA A 601 14.58 -16.62 8.14
N GLU A 602 15.07 -17.86 8.13
CA GLU A 602 14.22 -19.07 8.10
C GLU A 602 14.46 -19.92 9.36
N LEU A 603 13.37 -20.31 10.02
CA LEU A 603 13.42 -21.22 11.16
C LEU A 603 13.56 -22.66 10.66
N THR A 604 14.67 -23.28 11.01
CA THR A 604 14.96 -24.68 10.67
C THR A 604 15.09 -25.53 11.94
N PRO A 605 14.66 -26.80 11.93
CA PRO A 605 14.85 -27.71 13.07
C PRO A 605 16.32 -27.99 13.36
N LEU A 606 16.66 -28.21 14.64
CA LEU A 606 17.98 -28.66 15.06
C LEU A 606 18.39 -29.99 14.41
N ASP A 607 19.63 -30.05 13.92
CA ASP A 607 20.22 -31.27 13.37
C ASP A 607 20.63 -32.23 14.49
N THR A 608 19.89 -33.34 14.62
CA THR A 608 20.20 -34.43 15.55
C THR A 608 20.75 -35.67 14.84
N THR A 609 21.14 -35.57 13.57
CA THR A 609 21.62 -36.73 12.81
C THR A 609 22.96 -37.24 13.36
N GLY A 610 23.10 -38.56 13.45
CA GLY A 610 24.35 -39.19 13.90
C GLY A 610 24.61 -39.17 15.42
N THR A 611 23.68 -38.67 16.24
CA THR A 611 23.79 -38.67 17.71
C THR A 611 22.73 -39.55 18.36
N ASN A 612 23.12 -40.44 19.27
CA ASN A 612 22.20 -41.22 20.10
C ASN A 612 21.72 -40.37 21.28
N ALA A 613 20.64 -39.61 21.08
CA ALA A 613 20.00 -38.82 22.13
C ALA A 613 18.58 -39.32 22.40
N VAL A 614 18.20 -39.41 23.68
CA VAL A 614 16.83 -39.72 24.09
C VAL A 614 15.99 -38.46 23.95
N ARG A 615 14.90 -38.53 23.17
CA ARG A 615 13.97 -37.40 23.02
C ARG A 615 12.87 -37.48 24.06
N GLU A 616 12.69 -36.42 24.84
CA GLU A 616 11.65 -36.28 25.86
C GLU A 616 10.91 -34.95 25.65
N GLY A 617 9.65 -34.88 26.11
CA GLY A 617 8.91 -33.62 26.16
C GLY A 617 9.08 -32.92 27.51
N LEU A 618 8.85 -31.61 27.56
CA LEU A 618 8.77 -30.87 28.83
C LEU A 618 7.70 -31.45 29.77
N ILE A 619 7.91 -31.32 31.08
CA ILE A 619 6.91 -31.68 32.10
C ILE A 619 5.61 -30.91 31.83
N GLY A 620 4.48 -31.64 31.82
CA GLY A 620 3.17 -31.10 31.44
C GLY A 620 2.86 -31.14 29.94
N GLY A 621 3.79 -31.62 29.09
CA GLY A 621 3.48 -32.10 27.74
C GLY A 621 2.63 -33.37 27.79
N GLU A 622 1.68 -33.52 26.87
CA GLU A 622 0.49 -34.39 26.95
C GLU A 622 0.74 -35.85 27.39
N SER A 623 0.86 -36.07 28.70
CA SER A 623 0.44 -37.32 29.32
C SER A 623 -1.07 -37.25 29.45
N TRP A 624 -1.77 -37.70 28.41
CA TRP A 624 -3.21 -37.78 28.44
C TRP A 624 -3.63 -39.18 28.84
N SER A 625 -4.51 -39.24 29.84
CA SER A 625 -5.19 -40.46 30.23
C SER A 625 -6.33 -40.73 29.26
N ALA A 626 -6.44 -41.96 28.76
CA ALA A 626 -7.59 -42.37 27.95
C ALA A 626 -8.88 -42.56 28.79
N LYS A 627 -8.79 -42.42 30.12
CA LYS A 627 -9.90 -42.63 31.06
C LYS A 627 -11.15 -41.77 30.76
N PRO A 628 -11.07 -40.45 30.48
CA PRO A 628 -12.26 -39.65 30.19
C PRO A 628 -12.94 -40.07 28.87
N ALA A 629 -12.15 -40.35 27.83
CA ALA A 629 -12.67 -40.81 26.54
C ALA A 629 -13.34 -42.19 26.64
N LEU A 630 -12.75 -43.11 27.42
CA LEU A 630 -13.33 -44.43 27.67
C LEU A 630 -14.62 -44.35 28.51
N PHE A 631 -14.70 -43.44 29.50
CA PHE A 631 -15.95 -43.18 30.22
C PHE A 631 -17.03 -42.55 29.33
N LEU A 632 -16.66 -41.62 28.44
CA LEU A 632 -17.59 -41.06 27.45
C LEU A 632 -18.13 -42.14 26.52
N ALA A 633 -17.25 -43.01 26.00
CA ALA A 633 -17.66 -44.16 25.19
C ALA A 633 -18.59 -45.10 25.97
N ALA A 634 -18.29 -45.40 27.23
CA ALA A 634 -19.16 -46.21 28.09
C ALA A 634 -20.53 -45.54 28.31
N PHE A 635 -20.58 -44.23 28.49
CA PHE A 635 -21.82 -43.46 28.65
C PHE A 635 -22.67 -43.46 27.36
N LEU A 636 -22.05 -43.28 26.19
CA LEU A 636 -22.74 -43.36 24.90
C LEU A 636 -23.31 -44.77 24.64
N LEU A 637 -22.54 -45.82 24.99
CA LEU A 637 -23.01 -47.20 24.91
C LEU A 637 -24.20 -47.47 25.85
N LEU A 638 -24.19 -46.86 27.05
CA LEU A 638 -25.31 -46.94 28.01
C LEU A 638 -26.57 -46.23 27.48
N LEU A 639 -26.41 -45.04 26.89
CA LEU A 639 -27.50 -44.31 26.26
C LEU A 639 -28.10 -45.08 25.08
N ALA A 640 -27.24 -45.70 24.26
CA ALA A 640 -27.67 -46.57 23.18
C ALA A 640 -28.44 -47.80 23.70
N ASP A 641 -27.92 -48.51 24.73
CA ASP A 641 -28.63 -49.63 25.38
C ASP A 641 -30.00 -49.19 25.91
N SER A 642 -30.05 -48.02 26.55
CA SER A 642 -31.28 -47.45 27.12
C SER A 642 -32.32 -47.07 26.05
N LEU A 643 -31.90 -46.40 24.96
CA LEU A 643 -32.78 -46.04 23.84
C LEU A 643 -33.32 -47.27 23.13
N VAL A 644 -32.47 -48.28 22.93
CA VAL A 644 -32.84 -49.56 22.33
C VAL A 644 -33.88 -50.29 23.19
N VAL A 645 -33.63 -50.41 24.50
CA VAL A 645 -34.57 -51.06 25.43
C VAL A 645 -35.88 -50.28 25.52
N LEU A 646 -35.83 -48.95 25.52
CA LEU A 646 -37.00 -48.07 25.51
C LEU A 646 -37.84 -48.27 24.23
N PHE A 647 -37.19 -48.40 23.08
CA PHE A 647 -37.84 -48.67 21.80
C PHE A 647 -38.45 -50.08 21.77
N MET A 648 -37.74 -51.10 22.25
CA MET A 648 -38.19 -52.49 22.30
C MET A 648 -39.36 -52.71 23.27
N ASN A 649 -39.37 -52.02 24.42
CA ASN A 649 -40.49 -52.06 25.37
C ASN A 649 -41.71 -51.24 24.91
N GLY A 650 -41.68 -50.70 23.69
CA GLY A 650 -42.83 -50.05 23.08
C GLY A 650 -43.17 -48.69 23.72
N ALA A 651 -42.19 -47.94 24.23
CA ALA A 651 -42.42 -46.62 24.84
C ALA A 651 -43.13 -45.62 23.90
N PHE A 652 -42.97 -45.81 22.58
CA PHE A 652 -43.65 -45.02 21.55
C PHE A 652 -44.95 -45.66 21.00
N SER A 653 -45.38 -46.80 21.54
CA SER A 653 -46.61 -47.49 21.12
C SER A 653 -47.89 -46.83 21.65
N ARG A 654 -47.79 -46.03 22.73
CA ARG A 654 -48.91 -45.27 23.32
C ARG A 654 -49.05 -43.85 22.78
N LEU A 655 -48.16 -43.39 21.91
CA LEU A 655 -48.21 -42.05 21.32
C LEU A 655 -48.93 -42.07 19.96
N ARG A 656 -49.86 -41.13 19.75
CA ARG A 656 -50.64 -41.00 18.50
C ARG A 656 -49.70 -40.86 17.28
N PRO A 657 -50.04 -41.44 16.11
CA PRO A 657 -49.14 -41.52 14.95
C PRO A 657 -48.61 -40.17 14.46
N ALA A 658 -49.34 -39.07 14.68
CA ALA A 658 -48.93 -37.71 14.31
C ALA A 658 -47.75 -37.15 15.17
N ALA A 659 -47.55 -37.63 16.40
CA ALA A 659 -46.47 -37.15 17.27
C ALA A 659 -45.10 -37.77 16.93
N ARG A 660 -45.08 -38.89 16.19
CA ARG A 660 -43.85 -39.57 15.76
C ARG A 660 -43.13 -38.84 14.63
N THR A 661 -43.86 -38.20 13.73
CA THR A 661 -43.32 -37.44 12.59
C THR A 661 -42.79 -36.06 12.99
N ALA A 662 -43.46 -35.40 13.94
CA ALA A 662 -43.07 -34.05 14.40
C ALA A 662 -41.69 -34.01 15.08
N ALA A 663 -41.34 -35.04 15.87
CA ALA A 663 -40.04 -35.11 16.54
C ALA A 663 -38.86 -35.32 15.57
N MET A 664 -39.09 -36.00 14.44
CA MET A 664 -38.07 -36.21 13.39
C MET A 664 -37.88 -34.96 12.53
N ILE A 665 -38.95 -34.20 12.28
CA ILE A 665 -38.93 -32.97 11.47
C ILE A 665 -38.28 -31.80 12.24
N ALA A 666 -38.45 -31.75 13.56
CA ALA A 666 -37.81 -30.72 14.41
C ALA A 666 -36.27 -30.83 14.45
N ILE A 667 -35.71 -32.02 14.27
CA ILE A 667 -34.25 -32.25 14.18
C ILE A 667 -33.72 -31.87 12.78
N ALA A 668 -34.57 -31.93 11.75
CA ALA A 668 -34.20 -31.59 10.37
C ALA A 668 -34.31 -30.07 10.07
N LEU A 669 -35.29 -29.38 10.67
CA LEU A 669 -35.54 -27.95 10.43
C LEU A 669 -34.52 -27.01 11.07
N SER A 670 -33.83 -27.44 12.13
CA SER A 670 -32.77 -26.66 12.78
C SER A 670 -31.50 -26.52 11.93
N ALA A 671 -31.34 -27.30 10.86
CA ALA A 671 -30.21 -27.21 9.93
C ALA A 671 -30.45 -26.24 8.74
N GLY A 672 -31.70 -25.80 8.48
CA GLY A 672 -32.07 -25.11 7.24
C GLY A 672 -32.06 -23.57 7.28
N PHE A 673 -31.97 -22.94 8.45
CA PHE A 673 -32.21 -21.50 8.63
C PHE A 673 -30.97 -20.60 8.48
N LEU A 674 -29.83 -21.13 8.05
CA LEU A 674 -28.53 -20.43 8.05
C LEU A 674 -28.06 -19.88 6.69
N MET A 675 -28.86 -19.89 5.63
CA MET A 675 -28.42 -19.39 4.32
C MET A 675 -29.52 -18.63 3.57
N GLN A 676 -29.43 -17.29 3.55
CA GLN A 676 -29.58 -16.45 2.35
C GLN A 676 -29.40 -14.93 2.64
N PRO A 677 -28.61 -14.19 1.82
CA PRO A 677 -28.65 -12.73 1.74
C PRO A 677 -29.32 -12.25 0.44
N GLY A 678 -30.06 -11.13 0.50
CA GLY A 678 -30.65 -10.44 -0.65
C GLY A 678 -29.85 -9.20 -1.03
N MET A 679 -29.62 -9.00 -2.34
CA MET A 679 -29.02 -7.79 -2.91
C MET A 679 -30.12 -6.81 -3.33
N LEU A 680 -29.90 -5.51 -3.07
CA LEU A 680 -30.65 -4.37 -3.58
C LEU A 680 -29.71 -3.56 -4.49
N HIS A 681 -30.21 -3.05 -5.60
CA HIS A 681 -29.54 -2.03 -6.43
C HIS A 681 -30.29 -0.70 -6.28
N ALA A 682 -29.54 0.40 -6.20
CA ALA A 682 -30.05 1.76 -6.08
C ALA A 682 -30.02 2.47 -7.45
N ASP A 683 -30.97 3.39 -7.65
CA ASP A 683 -31.19 4.22 -8.83
C ASP A 683 -30.85 5.68 -8.47
N ASP A 684 -30.02 6.35 -9.29
CA ASP A 684 -29.19 7.51 -8.88
C ASP A 684 -29.34 8.75 -9.81
N SER A 685 -30.50 8.94 -10.45
CA SER A 685 -30.77 10.10 -11.34
C SER A 685 -30.93 11.44 -10.59
N GLN A 686 -30.35 12.54 -11.10
CA GLN A 686 -30.43 13.89 -10.50
C GLN A 686 -31.18 14.91 -11.40
N PRO A 687 -31.74 16.00 -10.82
CA PRO A 687 -32.40 17.06 -11.61
C PRO A 687 -31.38 17.84 -12.46
N GLY A 688 -31.62 17.93 -13.77
CA GLY A 688 -30.74 18.63 -14.72
C GLY A 688 -30.07 17.70 -15.73
N ASP A 689 -30.08 16.39 -15.48
CA ASP A 689 -29.51 15.36 -16.35
C ASP A 689 -30.09 15.43 -17.78
N ASP A 690 -31.38 15.77 -17.94
CA ASP A 690 -32.02 15.92 -19.25
C ASP A 690 -31.42 17.04 -20.12
N LEU A 691 -31.02 18.16 -19.50
CA LEU A 691 -30.41 19.28 -20.22
C LEU A 691 -28.95 18.95 -20.58
N ILE A 692 -28.25 18.26 -19.69
CA ILE A 692 -26.89 17.75 -19.94
C ILE A 692 -26.90 16.78 -21.11
N LEU A 693 -27.83 15.83 -21.15
CA LEU A 693 -27.98 14.87 -22.25
C LEU A 693 -28.24 15.58 -23.59
N GLN A 694 -29.10 16.61 -23.62
CA GLN A 694 -29.33 17.39 -24.84
C GLN A 694 -28.09 18.11 -25.36
N ARG A 695 -27.20 18.57 -24.47
CA ARG A 695 -25.94 19.24 -24.84
C ARG A 695 -24.85 18.24 -25.29
N LEU A 696 -24.97 16.97 -24.90
CA LEU A 696 -24.05 15.91 -25.28
C LEU A 696 -24.43 15.20 -26.59
N ASP A 697 -25.71 15.22 -26.97
CA ASP A 697 -26.21 14.54 -28.18
C ASP A 697 -25.67 15.16 -29.49
N ASN A 698 -25.43 16.47 -29.53
CA ASN A 698 -24.93 17.17 -30.72
C ASN A 698 -23.86 18.22 -30.38
N THR A 699 -22.96 18.50 -31.32
CA THR A 699 -21.97 19.57 -31.16
C THR A 699 -22.64 20.95 -31.21
N HIS A 700 -22.32 21.80 -30.25
CA HIS A 700 -22.76 23.20 -30.20
C HIS A 700 -21.55 24.14 -30.27
N LEU A 701 -21.69 25.27 -30.97
CA LEU A 701 -20.78 26.41 -30.80
C LEU A 701 -21.28 27.26 -29.62
N ALA A 702 -20.37 27.72 -28.76
CA ALA A 702 -20.73 28.57 -27.63
C ALA A 702 -20.13 29.97 -27.76
N TYR A 703 -20.82 30.97 -27.22
CA TYR A 703 -20.29 32.32 -27.04
C TYR A 703 -20.48 32.84 -25.61
N VAL A 704 -19.51 33.63 -25.13
CA VAL A 704 -19.60 34.25 -23.80
C VAL A 704 -20.63 35.38 -23.82
N VAL A 705 -21.61 35.33 -22.92
CA VAL A 705 -22.58 36.41 -22.72
C VAL A 705 -21.91 37.56 -22.00
N THR A 706 -21.82 38.71 -22.68
CA THR A 706 -21.14 39.91 -22.17
C THR A 706 -22.04 40.78 -21.29
N GLY A 707 -23.36 40.64 -21.43
CA GLY A 707 -24.36 41.52 -20.83
C GLY A 707 -24.65 42.76 -21.69
N GLU A 708 -23.98 42.90 -22.84
CA GLU A 708 -24.22 43.93 -23.84
C GLU A 708 -25.05 43.34 -24.98
N ARG A 709 -26.35 43.65 -25.01
CA ARG A 709 -27.31 43.05 -25.95
C ARG A 709 -26.85 43.07 -27.40
N ASP A 710 -26.32 44.19 -27.89
CA ASP A 710 -25.89 44.29 -29.28
C ASP A 710 -24.71 43.35 -29.59
N VAL A 711 -23.79 43.16 -28.64
CA VAL A 711 -22.63 42.26 -28.79
C VAL A 711 -23.09 40.81 -28.72
N ASP A 712 -23.99 40.50 -27.80
CA ASP A 712 -24.53 39.15 -27.60
C ASP A 712 -25.40 38.73 -28.80
N ASP A 713 -26.27 39.62 -29.30
CA ASP A 713 -27.12 39.39 -30.48
C ASP A 713 -26.26 39.16 -31.75
N ILE A 714 -25.19 39.96 -31.95
CA ILE A 714 -24.26 39.75 -33.08
C ILE A 714 -23.48 38.44 -32.95
N SER A 715 -23.08 38.07 -31.73
CA SER A 715 -22.35 36.82 -31.49
C SER A 715 -23.22 35.60 -31.77
N GLU A 716 -24.46 35.61 -31.30
CA GLU A 716 -25.46 34.57 -31.57
C GLU A 716 -25.70 34.42 -33.08
N ARG A 717 -26.06 35.51 -33.76
CA ARG A 717 -26.32 35.51 -35.21
C ARG A 717 -25.09 35.17 -36.04
N GLY A 718 -23.91 35.58 -35.58
CA GLY A 718 -22.62 35.25 -36.19
C GLY A 718 -22.35 33.74 -36.16
N LEU A 719 -22.46 33.14 -34.98
CA LEU A 719 -22.27 31.69 -34.85
C LEU A 719 -23.38 30.90 -35.54
N GLU A 720 -24.62 31.41 -35.57
CA GLU A 720 -25.72 30.77 -36.32
C GLU A 720 -25.43 30.75 -37.82
N GLY A 721 -24.96 31.87 -38.38
CA GLY A 721 -24.51 31.94 -39.77
C GLY A 721 -23.35 30.98 -40.07
N LEU A 722 -22.39 30.85 -39.14
CA LEU A 722 -21.30 29.87 -39.26
C LEU A 722 -21.83 28.43 -39.20
N THR A 723 -22.75 28.10 -38.30
CA THR A 723 -23.42 26.80 -38.21
C THR A 723 -24.09 26.43 -39.52
N GLN A 724 -24.87 27.34 -40.12
CA GLN A 724 -25.51 27.11 -41.42
C GLN A 724 -24.47 26.85 -42.52
N PHE A 725 -23.36 27.60 -42.53
CA PHE A 725 -22.30 27.41 -43.51
C PHE A 725 -21.55 26.08 -43.32
N LEU A 726 -21.29 25.66 -42.08
CA LEU A 726 -20.69 24.36 -41.74
C LEU A 726 -21.56 23.21 -42.24
N THR A 727 -22.85 23.23 -41.93
CA THR A 727 -23.82 22.23 -42.39
C THR A 727 -23.91 22.17 -43.91
N PHE A 728 -23.79 23.31 -44.59
CA PHE A 728 -23.83 23.34 -46.06
C PHE A 728 -22.54 22.86 -46.73
N ARG A 729 -21.38 23.09 -46.12
CA ARG A 729 -20.06 22.83 -46.74
C ARG A 729 -19.35 21.57 -46.25
N THR A 730 -19.74 21.05 -45.11
CA THR A 730 -19.08 19.93 -44.42
C THR A 730 -20.10 18.86 -44.02
N THR A 731 -19.62 17.74 -43.49
CA THR A 731 -20.50 16.70 -42.89
C THR A 731 -20.79 16.95 -41.42
N LEU A 732 -20.26 18.03 -40.84
CA LEU A 732 -20.58 18.44 -39.47
C LEU A 732 -21.91 19.19 -39.50
N GLU A 733 -22.86 18.77 -38.67
CA GLU A 733 -24.17 19.41 -38.50
C GLU A 733 -24.30 19.93 -37.07
N PRO A 734 -23.70 21.09 -36.72
CA PRO A 734 -23.82 21.63 -35.38
C PRO A 734 -25.27 22.02 -35.07
N ALA A 735 -25.67 21.84 -33.82
CA ALA A 735 -26.92 22.35 -33.30
C ALA A 735 -26.85 23.88 -33.05
N PRO A 736 -27.97 24.56 -32.76
CA PRO A 736 -27.98 26.01 -32.58
C PRO A 736 -26.95 26.50 -31.54
N PRO A 737 -26.29 27.67 -31.76
CA PRO A 737 -25.32 28.21 -30.82
C PRO A 737 -25.88 28.43 -29.41
N VAL A 738 -25.00 28.42 -28.41
CA VAL A 738 -25.38 28.58 -27.00
C VAL A 738 -24.63 29.74 -26.37
N GLY A 739 -25.37 30.72 -25.83
CA GLY A 739 -24.80 31.74 -24.96
C GLY A 739 -24.52 31.16 -23.57
N ILE A 740 -23.28 31.32 -23.08
CA ILE A 740 -22.83 30.75 -21.82
C ILE A 740 -22.44 31.81 -20.78
N ASP A 741 -22.79 31.55 -19.52
CA ASP A 741 -22.30 32.24 -18.33
C ASP A 741 -21.13 31.45 -17.73
N LEU A 742 -19.92 32.01 -17.84
CA LEU A 742 -18.67 31.40 -17.40
C LEU A 742 -18.65 30.97 -15.92
N THR A 743 -19.53 31.55 -15.09
CA THR A 743 -19.58 31.23 -13.66
C THR A 743 -20.48 30.04 -13.33
N LYS A 744 -21.45 29.71 -14.19
CA LYS A 744 -22.51 28.73 -13.89
C LYS A 744 -22.47 27.55 -14.83
N ASP A 745 -22.35 27.81 -16.13
CA ASP A 745 -22.57 26.80 -17.16
C ASP A 745 -21.36 25.87 -17.29
N GLU A 746 -21.61 24.60 -17.63
CA GLU A 746 -20.56 23.63 -17.88
C GLU A 746 -19.86 23.91 -19.21
N LEU A 747 -18.55 24.13 -19.18
CA LEU A 747 -17.75 24.55 -20.34
C LEU A 747 -17.29 23.35 -21.15
N ALA A 748 -17.13 22.19 -20.50
CA ALA A 748 -16.57 20.98 -21.11
C ALA A 748 -17.40 20.42 -22.29
N PHE A 749 -18.66 20.84 -22.44
CA PHE A 749 -19.52 20.42 -23.55
C PHE A 749 -19.17 21.05 -24.90
N TYR A 750 -18.40 22.15 -24.89
CA TYR A 750 -18.16 22.94 -26.09
C TYR A 750 -16.71 22.80 -26.56
N PRO A 751 -16.45 22.36 -27.81
CA PRO A 751 -15.09 22.25 -28.33
C PRO A 751 -14.41 23.62 -28.52
N ILE A 752 -15.22 24.67 -28.76
CA ILE A 752 -14.76 26.04 -28.89
C ILE A 752 -15.72 27.00 -28.20
N ILE A 753 -15.16 27.99 -27.51
CA ILE A 753 -15.88 29.13 -26.94
C ILE A 753 -15.43 30.41 -27.63
N TYR A 754 -16.37 31.09 -28.30
CA TYR A 754 -16.14 32.42 -28.83
C TYR A 754 -16.31 33.47 -27.73
N TRP A 755 -15.27 34.27 -27.49
CA TRP A 755 -15.29 35.34 -26.50
C TRP A 755 -15.17 36.70 -27.17
N PRO A 756 -16.29 37.44 -27.34
CA PRO A 756 -16.25 38.82 -27.81
C PRO A 756 -15.71 39.73 -26.69
N VAL A 757 -14.49 40.22 -26.84
CA VAL A 757 -13.88 41.10 -25.83
C VAL A 757 -14.53 42.48 -25.93
N SER A 758 -15.00 42.99 -24.78
CA SER A 758 -15.57 44.33 -24.65
C SER A 758 -14.96 45.05 -23.46
N ALA A 759 -14.39 46.24 -23.69
CA ALA A 759 -13.79 47.07 -22.64
C ALA A 759 -14.82 47.61 -21.64
N THR A 760 -16.09 47.70 -22.04
CA THR A 760 -17.20 48.18 -21.20
C THR A 760 -17.89 47.07 -20.40
N ALA A 761 -17.66 45.80 -20.75
CA ALA A 761 -18.16 44.68 -20.00
C ALA A 761 -17.49 44.58 -18.61
N PRO A 762 -18.19 44.07 -17.58
CA PRO A 762 -17.60 43.79 -16.28
C PRO A 762 -16.37 42.85 -16.40
N MET A 763 -15.36 43.04 -15.53
CA MET A 763 -14.23 42.11 -15.47
C MET A 763 -14.72 40.74 -14.98
N PRO A 764 -14.35 39.63 -15.63
CA PRO A 764 -14.71 38.30 -15.14
C PRO A 764 -14.20 38.09 -13.72
N PRO A 765 -15.00 37.50 -12.82
CA PRO A 765 -14.53 37.15 -11.48
C PRO A 765 -13.42 36.10 -11.56
N SER A 766 -12.57 36.01 -10.53
CA SER A 766 -11.46 35.05 -10.47
C SER A 766 -11.91 33.60 -10.69
N ALA A 767 -13.08 33.23 -10.16
CA ALA A 767 -13.67 31.90 -10.38
C ALA A 767 -13.97 31.62 -11.88
N ALA A 768 -14.44 32.61 -12.64
CA ALA A 768 -14.66 32.45 -14.08
C ALA A 768 -13.35 32.29 -14.85
N ILE A 769 -12.31 33.03 -14.45
CA ILE A 769 -10.97 32.95 -15.03
C ILE A 769 -10.39 31.55 -14.77
N SER A 770 -10.48 31.04 -13.54
CA SER A 770 -10.00 29.70 -13.18
C SER A 770 -10.73 28.59 -13.96
N ARG A 771 -12.05 28.73 -14.18
CA ARG A 771 -12.83 27.78 -14.99
C ARG A 771 -12.40 27.81 -16.47
N ILE A 772 -12.12 28.99 -17.03
CA ILE A 772 -11.63 29.11 -18.40
C ILE A 772 -10.22 28.54 -18.56
N ASP A 773 -9.35 28.79 -17.58
CA ASP A 773 -8.02 28.19 -17.51
C ASP A 773 -8.10 26.65 -17.50
N ALA A 774 -8.97 26.10 -16.64
CA ALA A 774 -9.22 24.66 -16.57
C ALA A 774 -9.80 24.08 -17.87
N TYR A 775 -10.69 24.81 -18.53
CA TYR A 775 -11.23 24.45 -19.85
C TYR A 775 -10.13 24.37 -20.90
N MET A 776 -9.26 25.39 -20.97
CA MET A 776 -8.12 25.41 -21.91
C MET A 776 -7.10 24.31 -21.62
N ARG A 777 -6.80 24.03 -20.34
CA ARG A 777 -5.90 22.94 -19.95
C ARG A 777 -6.43 21.56 -20.32
N ASN A 778 -7.75 21.38 -20.36
CA ASN A 778 -8.39 20.12 -20.74
C ASN A 778 -8.66 19.99 -22.25
N GLY A 779 -8.02 20.80 -23.09
CA GLY A 779 -8.13 20.71 -24.56
C GLY A 779 -9.26 21.54 -25.18
N GLY A 780 -10.00 22.31 -24.38
CA GLY A 780 -10.95 23.30 -24.88
C GLY A 780 -10.24 24.49 -25.54
N THR A 781 -10.86 25.13 -26.53
CA THR A 781 -10.28 26.30 -27.20
C THR A 781 -11.11 27.55 -27.03
N VAL A 782 -10.46 28.65 -26.66
CA VAL A 782 -11.10 29.97 -26.56
C VAL A 782 -10.64 30.87 -27.69
N LEU A 783 -11.61 31.38 -28.47
CA LEU A 783 -11.39 32.37 -29.53
C LEU A 783 -11.74 33.76 -29.02
N PHE A 784 -10.71 34.52 -28.61
CA PHE A 784 -10.84 35.91 -28.21
C PHE A 784 -10.91 36.82 -29.44
N ASP A 785 -11.97 37.61 -29.54
CA ASP A 785 -12.13 38.60 -30.61
C ASP A 785 -12.24 40.02 -30.03
N THR A 786 -11.21 40.84 -30.27
CA THR A 786 -11.17 42.22 -29.78
C THR A 786 -11.99 43.19 -30.64
N ARG A 787 -12.36 42.80 -31.87
CA ARG A 787 -13.22 43.55 -32.80
C ARG A 787 -12.78 45.00 -33.07
N ASP A 788 -11.51 45.30 -32.84
CA ASP A 788 -10.97 46.66 -32.67
C ASP A 788 -9.96 47.05 -33.73
N GLN A 789 -9.80 46.26 -34.80
CA GLN A 789 -8.83 46.52 -35.87
C GLN A 789 -8.96 47.94 -36.46
N ILE A 790 -10.17 48.48 -36.56
CA ILE A 790 -10.40 49.84 -37.07
C ILE A 790 -9.91 50.92 -36.09
N SER A 791 -10.09 50.71 -34.78
CA SER A 791 -9.68 51.63 -33.72
C SER A 791 -8.15 51.68 -33.56
N ALA A 792 -7.46 50.58 -33.87
CA ALA A 792 -5.99 50.52 -33.86
C ALA A 792 -5.35 51.43 -34.94
N LEU A 793 -6.06 51.65 -36.07
CA LEU A 793 -5.63 52.55 -37.14
C LEU A 793 -5.79 54.03 -36.75
N ASP A 794 -6.86 54.38 -36.04
CA ASP A 794 -7.16 55.75 -35.59
C ASP A 794 -6.31 56.18 -34.38
N ASN A 795 -5.90 55.24 -33.52
CA ASN A 795 -5.11 55.51 -32.31
C ASN A 795 -3.58 55.56 -32.53
N GLY A 796 -3.12 55.64 -33.79
CA GLY A 796 -1.68 55.79 -34.10
C GLY A 796 -0.80 54.61 -33.66
N GLY A 797 -1.38 53.39 -33.57
CA GLY A 797 -0.67 52.19 -33.12
C GLY A 797 -0.68 51.93 -31.61
N ASN A 798 -1.39 52.74 -30.81
CA ASN A 798 -1.61 52.44 -29.39
C ASN A 798 -2.63 51.29 -29.20
N ILE A 799 -2.45 50.50 -28.14
CA ILE A 799 -3.34 49.40 -27.75
C ILE A 799 -4.77 49.96 -27.57
N SER A 800 -5.76 49.32 -28.19
CA SER A 800 -7.16 49.73 -28.06
C SER A 800 -7.70 49.43 -26.65
N ALA A 801 -8.84 50.03 -26.27
CA ALA A 801 -9.50 49.70 -25.01
C ALA A 801 -9.87 48.20 -24.89
N ASN A 802 -10.31 47.57 -25.99
CA ASN A 802 -10.61 46.13 -26.00
C ASN A 802 -9.32 45.30 -25.91
N GLY A 803 -8.25 45.73 -26.57
CA GLY A 803 -6.93 45.11 -26.45
C GLY A 803 -6.36 45.19 -25.03
N GLN A 804 -6.53 46.32 -24.35
CA GLN A 804 -6.14 46.49 -22.95
C GLN A 804 -6.95 45.56 -22.04
N ARG A 805 -8.27 45.46 -22.27
CA ARG A 805 -9.13 44.52 -21.53
C ARG A 805 -8.69 43.07 -21.73
N LEU A 806 -8.34 42.68 -22.96
CA LEU A 806 -7.82 41.35 -23.23
C LEU A 806 -6.53 41.09 -22.43
N GLN A 807 -5.59 42.05 -22.40
CA GLN A 807 -4.36 41.91 -21.61
C GLN A 807 -4.64 41.72 -20.12
N GLU A 808 -5.62 42.42 -19.55
CA GLU A 808 -6.04 42.26 -18.16
C GLU A 808 -6.63 40.86 -17.89
N ILE A 809 -7.38 40.28 -18.84
CA ILE A 809 -7.91 38.91 -18.74
C ILE A 809 -6.77 37.89 -18.84
N LEU A 810 -5.94 38.00 -19.89
CA LEU A 810 -4.83 37.08 -20.13
C LEU A 810 -3.77 37.11 -19.03
N ALA A 811 -3.58 38.26 -18.37
CA ALA A 811 -2.64 38.35 -17.25
C ALA A 811 -2.98 37.38 -16.11
N ASN A 812 -4.26 37.02 -15.94
CA ASN A 812 -4.72 36.14 -14.88
C ASN A 812 -4.94 34.68 -15.32
N LEU A 813 -4.62 34.35 -16.57
CA LEU A 813 -4.69 32.99 -17.12
C LEU A 813 -3.29 32.39 -17.21
N ASP A 814 -3.16 31.08 -17.01
CA ASP A 814 -1.92 30.36 -17.30
C ASP A 814 -1.92 30.03 -18.80
N ILE A 815 -1.39 30.93 -19.63
CA ILE A 815 -1.37 30.76 -21.09
C ILE A 815 0.03 30.39 -21.59
N PRO A 816 0.11 29.56 -22.65
CA PRO A 816 1.38 29.30 -23.32
C PRO A 816 1.86 30.56 -24.08
N PRO A 817 3.14 30.59 -24.50
CA PRO A 817 3.64 31.65 -25.38
C PRO A 817 2.80 31.74 -26.67
N LEU A 818 2.66 32.94 -27.25
CA LEU A 818 1.82 33.18 -28.42
C LEU A 818 2.63 33.59 -29.66
N GLU A 819 2.20 33.15 -30.85
CA GLU A 819 2.74 33.60 -32.14
C GLU A 819 1.63 33.81 -33.20
N PRO A 820 1.84 34.66 -34.22
CA PRO A 820 0.93 34.74 -35.36
C PRO A 820 0.93 33.44 -36.15
N VAL A 821 -0.23 33.00 -36.64
CA VAL A 821 -0.35 31.74 -37.41
C VAL A 821 0.69 31.67 -38.54
N PRO A 822 1.66 30.72 -38.46
CA PRO A 822 2.64 30.53 -39.52
C PRO A 822 2.00 30.08 -40.84
N SER A 823 2.61 30.42 -41.98
CA SER A 823 2.07 30.07 -43.30
C SER A 823 1.95 28.55 -43.53
N ASP A 824 2.80 27.75 -42.90
CA ASP A 824 2.84 26.29 -43.00
C ASP A 824 1.95 25.57 -41.96
N HIS A 825 1.32 26.33 -41.06
CA HIS A 825 0.52 25.82 -39.94
C HIS A 825 -0.68 25.00 -40.41
N VAL A 826 -1.09 23.97 -39.66
CA VAL A 826 -2.21 23.09 -40.03
C VAL A 826 -3.52 23.87 -40.24
N LEU A 827 -3.77 24.88 -39.40
CA LEU A 827 -4.93 25.78 -39.46
C LEU A 827 -5.09 26.45 -40.84
N THR A 828 -4.02 26.69 -41.60
CA THR A 828 -4.09 27.26 -42.97
C THR A 828 -4.61 26.27 -44.02
N LYS A 829 -4.67 24.97 -43.68
CA LYS A 829 -5.00 23.85 -44.59
C LYS A 829 -5.91 22.78 -43.97
N SER A 830 -6.58 23.07 -42.85
CA SER A 830 -7.48 22.14 -42.16
C SER A 830 -8.67 21.71 -43.02
N PHE A 831 -9.24 22.63 -43.82
CA PHE A 831 -10.29 22.31 -44.80
C PHE A 831 -10.08 23.06 -46.11
N TYR A 832 -10.11 24.39 -46.06
CA TYR A 832 -9.72 25.28 -47.14
C TYR A 832 -8.23 25.62 -47.06
N LEU A 833 -7.63 25.98 -48.20
CA LEU A 833 -6.30 26.59 -48.26
C LEU A 833 -6.44 28.10 -48.06
N LEU A 834 -5.87 28.61 -46.98
CA LEU A 834 -5.93 30.01 -46.56
C LEU A 834 -4.52 30.57 -46.42
N SER A 835 -4.33 31.82 -46.85
CA SER A 835 -3.09 32.58 -46.60
C SER A 835 -3.24 33.60 -45.46
N SER A 836 -4.48 33.89 -45.06
CA SER A 836 -4.85 34.83 -44.01
C SER A 836 -6.23 34.47 -43.45
N PHE A 837 -6.58 35.08 -42.31
CA PHE A 837 -7.83 34.83 -41.59
C PHE A 837 -8.65 36.12 -41.47
N PRO A 838 -9.24 36.63 -42.57
CA PRO A 838 -10.02 37.85 -42.55
C PRO A 838 -11.37 37.62 -41.84
N GLY A 839 -11.87 38.65 -41.17
CA GLY A 839 -13.22 38.73 -40.62
C GLY A 839 -13.97 39.89 -41.27
N ARG A 840 -14.68 40.70 -40.48
CA ARG A 840 -15.22 41.98 -40.96
C ARG A 840 -14.10 42.93 -41.36
N TYR A 841 -12.93 42.78 -40.76
CA TYR A 841 -11.67 43.45 -41.09
C TYR A 841 -10.58 42.45 -41.53
N THR A 842 -9.49 42.93 -42.13
CA THR A 842 -8.39 42.08 -42.63
C THR A 842 -7.01 42.41 -42.07
N GLY A 843 -6.93 43.36 -41.13
CA GLY A 843 -5.66 43.96 -40.72
C GLY A 843 -4.98 43.31 -39.50
N SER A 844 -5.68 42.45 -38.77
CA SER A 844 -5.15 41.73 -37.62
C SER A 844 -4.72 40.31 -38.02
N PRO A 845 -3.52 39.83 -37.66
CA PRO A 845 -3.21 38.41 -37.77
C PRO A 845 -4.01 37.59 -36.75
N LEU A 846 -4.29 36.33 -37.07
CA LEU A 846 -4.76 35.37 -36.08
C LEU A 846 -3.55 34.90 -35.26
N TRP A 847 -3.64 34.98 -33.94
CA TRP A 847 -2.62 34.48 -33.01
C TRP A 847 -3.02 33.12 -32.45
N ILE A 848 -2.03 32.28 -32.23
CA ILE A 848 -2.13 30.92 -31.69
C ILE A 848 -1.04 30.71 -30.62
N GLU A 849 -1.09 29.58 -29.92
CA GLU A 849 0.04 29.07 -29.16
C GLU A 849 1.28 28.91 -30.07
N ALA A 850 2.43 29.34 -29.56
CA ALA A 850 3.69 29.28 -30.26
C ALA A 850 4.21 27.84 -30.34
N ARG A 851 4.58 27.41 -31.55
CA ARG A 851 5.23 26.11 -31.76
C ARG A 851 6.57 26.09 -31.05
N GLN A 852 6.79 25.09 -30.20
CA GLN A 852 8.08 24.89 -29.55
C GLN A 852 9.15 24.48 -30.58
N GLY A 853 9.92 25.48 -31.04
CA GLY A 853 11.02 25.32 -31.99
C GLY A 853 10.77 26.05 -33.30
N GLY A 854 11.04 27.36 -33.31
CA GLY A 854 10.92 28.22 -34.49
C GLY A 854 11.92 27.89 -35.62
N ARG A 855 11.74 26.75 -36.30
CA ARG A 855 12.49 26.38 -37.50
C ARG A 855 11.58 25.84 -38.59
N GLU A 856 11.94 26.22 -39.82
CA GLU A 856 11.63 25.45 -41.03
C GLU A 856 11.71 23.97 -40.71
N ALA A 857 10.63 23.25 -41.02
CA ALA A 857 10.47 21.83 -40.79
C ALA A 857 11.61 21.02 -41.47
N THR A 858 12.74 20.86 -40.80
CA THR A 858 13.61 19.72 -41.03
C THR A 858 13.05 18.56 -40.22
N GLU A 859 12.18 17.77 -40.86
CA GLU A 859 11.74 16.37 -40.70
C GLU A 859 11.89 15.58 -39.35
N LYS A 860 12.37 16.15 -38.24
CA LYS A 860 12.79 15.40 -37.05
C LYS A 860 12.26 15.88 -35.70
N SER A 861 11.42 16.90 -35.65
CA SER A 861 10.75 17.27 -34.39
C SER A 861 9.29 16.85 -34.46
N ALA A 862 8.94 15.77 -33.77
CA ALA A 862 7.56 15.43 -33.49
C ALA A 862 6.92 16.64 -32.79
N ALA A 863 5.87 17.20 -33.38
CA ALA A 863 5.11 18.29 -32.79
C ALA A 863 4.51 17.82 -31.46
N THR A 864 4.60 18.68 -30.45
CA THR A 864 4.03 18.48 -29.10
C THR A 864 2.50 18.32 -29.18
N ALA A 865 1.96 17.37 -28.39
CA ALA A 865 0.55 17.08 -28.04
C ALA A 865 -0.53 17.53 -29.04
N ASP A 866 -1.07 16.62 -29.87
CA ASP A 866 -2.19 16.73 -30.85
C ASP A 866 -2.34 18.02 -31.71
N GLY A 867 -1.45 19.00 -31.55
CA GLY A 867 -1.28 20.23 -32.31
C GLY A 867 -2.41 21.24 -32.25
N VAL A 868 -3.37 21.16 -31.31
CA VAL A 868 -4.51 22.10 -31.21
C VAL A 868 -4.25 23.23 -30.22
N SER A 869 -4.24 24.47 -30.71
CA SER A 869 -4.00 25.68 -29.90
C SER A 869 -5.19 25.94 -28.97
N PRO A 870 -5.02 25.93 -27.63
CA PRO A 870 -6.11 26.16 -26.66
C PRO A 870 -6.60 27.62 -26.67
N ILE A 871 -5.88 28.50 -27.33
CA ILE A 871 -6.19 29.93 -27.42
C ILE A 871 -6.03 30.42 -28.86
N LEU A 872 -7.01 31.20 -29.33
CA LEU A 872 -6.98 31.91 -30.60
C LEU A 872 -7.30 33.39 -30.33
N ILE A 873 -6.55 34.32 -30.90
CA ILE A 873 -6.81 35.76 -30.72
C ILE A 873 -6.86 36.46 -32.08
N THR A 874 -7.90 37.25 -32.29
CA THR A 874 -8.09 38.06 -33.50
C THR A 874 -8.66 39.44 -33.17
N GLY A 875 -8.34 40.44 -33.99
CA GLY A 875 -9.03 41.74 -33.98
C GLY A 875 -9.98 41.94 -35.17
N ASN A 876 -10.17 40.91 -36.00
CA ASN A 876 -10.84 41.05 -37.29
C ASN A 876 -12.37 40.99 -37.23
N ASP A 877 -13.00 40.80 -36.05
CA ASP A 877 -14.46 40.74 -35.89
C ASP A 877 -15.11 39.65 -36.77
N PHE A 878 -14.85 38.39 -36.39
CA PHE A 878 -15.37 37.22 -37.09
C PHE A 878 -16.88 37.10 -36.98
N ALA A 879 -17.46 37.24 -35.78
CA ALA A 879 -18.90 37.15 -35.59
C ALA A 879 -19.64 38.19 -36.45
N GLY A 880 -19.11 39.42 -36.55
CA GLY A 880 -19.71 40.44 -37.40
C GLY A 880 -19.65 40.12 -38.90
N ALA A 881 -18.67 39.35 -39.37
CA ALA A 881 -18.64 38.88 -40.75
C ALA A 881 -19.62 37.72 -41.01
N TRP A 882 -19.85 36.87 -40.02
CA TRP A 882 -20.71 35.69 -40.12
C TRP A 882 -22.19 36.00 -39.85
N ALA A 883 -22.49 37.11 -39.19
CA ALA A 883 -23.84 37.44 -38.74
C ALA A 883 -24.81 37.69 -39.91
N VAL A 884 -25.90 36.93 -39.90
CA VAL A 884 -27.00 36.99 -40.88
C VAL A 884 -28.34 37.16 -40.19
N ASP A 885 -29.29 37.79 -40.87
CA ASP A 885 -30.68 37.87 -40.42
C ASP A 885 -31.47 36.58 -40.74
N ASP A 886 -32.75 36.55 -40.37
CA ASP A 886 -33.64 35.40 -40.62
C ASP A 886 -33.84 35.08 -42.12
N ASN A 887 -33.46 36.00 -43.02
CA ASN A 887 -33.51 35.81 -44.47
C ASN A 887 -32.15 35.41 -45.07
N GLY A 888 -31.12 35.21 -44.24
CA GLY A 888 -29.75 34.90 -44.68
C GLY A 888 -28.98 36.10 -45.22
N VAL A 889 -29.46 37.33 -44.98
CA VAL A 889 -28.80 38.57 -45.43
C VAL A 889 -27.77 39.01 -44.39
N PRO A 890 -26.53 39.38 -44.77
CA PRO A 890 -25.53 39.84 -43.82
C PRO A 890 -25.98 41.07 -43.01
N MET A 891 -25.84 41.00 -41.68
CA MET A 891 -26.25 42.10 -40.76
C MET A 891 -25.29 43.29 -40.79
N LEU A 892 -24.00 43.05 -41.05
CA LEU A 892 -22.94 44.06 -41.03
C LEU A 892 -22.10 43.99 -42.31
N PRO A 893 -21.72 45.13 -42.93
CA PRO A 893 -20.83 45.14 -44.09
C PRO A 893 -19.39 44.80 -43.69
N THR A 894 -18.64 44.14 -44.58
CA THR A 894 -17.17 44.03 -44.48
C THR A 894 -16.54 45.41 -44.71
N VAL A 895 -15.34 45.61 -44.17
CA VAL A 895 -14.58 46.86 -44.30
C VAL A 895 -13.19 46.56 -44.88
N PRO A 896 -12.92 46.93 -46.14
CA PRO A 896 -13.86 47.50 -47.14
C PRO A 896 -14.96 46.50 -47.54
N SER A 897 -16.05 46.99 -48.13
CA SER A 897 -17.17 46.13 -48.58
C SER A 897 -16.70 45.23 -49.71
N ASP A 898 -16.48 43.96 -49.39
CA ASP A 898 -16.02 42.91 -50.28
C ASP A 898 -16.72 41.58 -49.93
N GLU A 899 -17.38 40.98 -50.92
CA GLU A 899 -18.03 39.67 -50.79
C GLU A 899 -17.00 38.53 -50.69
N ALA A 900 -15.86 38.66 -51.38
CA ALA A 900 -14.80 37.66 -51.31
C ALA A 900 -14.22 37.59 -49.89
N GLN A 901 -13.96 38.74 -49.26
CA GLN A 901 -13.55 38.82 -47.86
C GLN A 901 -14.52 38.07 -46.93
N ARG A 902 -15.84 38.25 -47.10
CA ARG A 902 -16.85 37.56 -46.27
C ARG A 902 -16.83 36.04 -46.48
N GLU A 903 -16.74 35.59 -47.72
CA GLU A 903 -16.57 34.16 -48.02
C GLU A 903 -15.31 33.60 -47.36
N TYR A 904 -14.18 34.32 -47.40
CA TYR A 904 -12.95 33.91 -46.70
C TYR A 904 -13.10 33.92 -45.18
N ALA A 905 -13.92 34.81 -44.61
CA ALA A 905 -14.25 34.78 -43.18
C ALA A 905 -15.00 33.49 -42.82
N TYR A 906 -15.99 33.06 -43.60
CA TYR A 906 -16.65 31.77 -43.38
C TYR A 906 -15.67 30.60 -43.51
N ARG A 907 -14.78 30.63 -44.51
CA ARG A 907 -13.75 29.59 -44.67
C ARG A 907 -12.77 29.55 -43.49
N ALA A 908 -12.43 30.71 -42.91
CA ALA A 908 -11.65 30.78 -41.69
C ALA A 908 -12.37 30.08 -40.52
N GLY A 909 -13.66 30.35 -40.34
CA GLY A 909 -14.49 29.65 -39.34
C GLY A 909 -14.53 28.14 -39.56
N VAL A 910 -14.69 27.67 -40.80
CA VAL A 910 -14.63 26.23 -41.14
C VAL A 910 -13.27 25.64 -40.83
N ASN A 911 -12.17 26.31 -41.18
CA ASN A 911 -10.82 25.83 -40.88
C ASN A 911 -10.57 25.72 -39.38
N ILE A 912 -11.01 26.72 -38.59
CA ILE A 912 -10.92 26.70 -37.12
C ILE A 912 -11.69 25.50 -36.58
N MET A 913 -12.96 25.30 -36.97
CA MET A 913 -13.76 24.16 -36.49
C MET A 913 -13.16 22.81 -36.87
N MET A 914 -12.71 22.65 -38.11
CA MET A 914 -12.09 21.40 -38.55
C MET A 914 -10.75 21.16 -37.84
N TYR A 915 -9.97 22.22 -37.61
CA TYR A 915 -8.74 22.15 -36.81
C TYR A 915 -9.01 21.66 -35.39
N MET A 916 -10.03 22.21 -34.72
CA MET A 916 -10.42 21.80 -33.36
C MET A 916 -10.87 20.33 -33.31
N LEU A 917 -11.71 19.91 -34.26
CA LEU A 917 -12.34 18.57 -34.21
C LEU A 917 -11.45 17.44 -34.75
N THR A 918 -10.41 17.77 -35.53
CA THR A 918 -9.59 16.75 -36.21
C THR A 918 -8.10 16.83 -35.91
N GLY A 919 -7.68 17.81 -35.08
CA GLY A 919 -6.30 17.96 -34.62
C GLY A 919 -5.29 18.10 -35.75
N ASN A 920 -4.12 17.46 -35.57
CA ASN A 920 -2.99 17.53 -36.49
C ASN A 920 -2.93 16.41 -37.55
N TYR A 921 -3.96 15.57 -37.71
CA TYR A 921 -3.90 14.32 -38.50
C TYR A 921 -3.42 14.49 -39.96
N LYS A 922 -3.68 15.67 -40.57
CA LYS A 922 -3.22 15.99 -41.94
C LYS A 922 -1.72 16.24 -42.05
N THR A 923 -1.05 16.53 -40.95
CA THR A 923 0.41 16.61 -40.90
C THR A 923 1.00 15.21 -41.01
N ASP A 924 0.41 14.24 -40.30
CA ASP A 924 0.90 12.87 -40.24
C ASP A 924 0.74 12.12 -41.57
N GLN A 925 -0.40 12.24 -42.25
CA GLN A 925 -0.62 11.57 -43.54
C GLN A 925 0.29 12.07 -44.67
N VAL A 926 0.70 13.33 -44.65
CA VAL A 926 1.56 13.91 -45.69
C VAL A 926 3.00 13.37 -45.59
N HIS A 927 3.41 12.88 -44.41
CA HIS A 927 4.76 12.32 -44.17
C HIS A 927 4.85 10.79 -44.31
N VAL A 928 3.72 10.10 -44.46
CA VAL A 928 3.68 8.63 -44.66
C VAL A 928 4.46 8.16 -45.90
N PRO A 929 4.40 8.84 -47.08
CA PRO A 929 5.19 8.45 -48.24
C PRO A 929 6.70 8.50 -48.00
N ASP A 930 7.20 9.56 -47.35
CA ASP A 930 8.63 9.75 -47.06
C ASP A 930 9.14 8.77 -45.99
N LEU A 931 8.29 8.38 -45.03
CA LEU A 931 8.58 7.35 -44.03
C LEU A 931 8.63 5.94 -44.64
N LEU A 932 7.73 5.63 -45.58
CA LEU A 932 7.70 4.35 -46.30
C LEU A 932 8.89 4.20 -47.26
N GLU A 933 9.34 5.28 -47.89
CA GLU A 933 10.52 5.27 -48.76
C GLU A 933 11.82 5.02 -47.97
N ARG A 934 11.86 5.40 -46.68
CA ARG A 934 13.02 5.21 -45.79
C ARG A 934 13.06 3.88 -45.05
N LEU A 935 11.90 3.29 -44.74
CA LEU A 935 11.83 1.92 -44.20
C LEU A 935 12.09 0.85 -45.27
N GLY A 936 12.07 1.26 -46.55
CA GLY A 936 12.38 0.42 -47.72
C GLY A 936 13.83 0.47 -48.21
N GLN A 937 14.77 1.14 -47.52
CA GLN A 937 16.20 1.21 -47.87
C GLN A 937 17.11 0.51 -46.85
#